data_AF-A0A9P9Y5N3-F1
#
_entry.id   AF-A0A9P9Y5N3-F1
#
_cell.length_a   1.000
_cell.length_b   1.000
_cell.length_c   1.000
_cell.angle_alpha   90.00
_cell.angle_beta   90.00
_cell.angle_gamma   90.00
#
_symmetry.space_group_name_H-M   'P 1'
#
loop_
_entity.id
_entity.type
_entity.pdbx_description
1 polymer ?
#
loop_
_entity_poly.entity_id
_entity_poly.type
_entity_poly.pdbx_seq_one_letter_code
_entity_poly.pdbx_strand_id
1 'polypeptide(L)'
;MALDAATVEKQDYHEHDTVVMKEHAASSEMDEYVPDTEAEKKLVRKIDMFLLPMMWIMYLLSYMDRTNIGNARIAGMEEDLDLDSNRYSVVLVVFFVGYVVFEVPSNMVLVRVQPSYYLATIMFLWGGVTVGMAFTPSYEVLIGMRILMGILESGFAPGILLLLSSWYKREEQSKRFAVYISAAILSGAFGGLLAGSITSGLDGAHGKAGWRWLFVVEGAATMGVALIAAFILPDFPATTARWKFSDEDRQLAIKRLQYDNARVDGDGESRLGHWQALRISLTSWRTWLFVVGYMAVVGSSTLSYFYPTLVRGLGYEATAAQYMTIPIFGVAFVFTAITGVLADRNTKYRGLMLTCWMIVAMLCSIVICAVYDFKARYALLVIMASGLWASNGLSLSYASVSFGDMEREVKAISLALVNAMGNLAQIYGAYLFPNDDEPKYLMGFGVISGLCLTGVVSYFSLWYTFRRTAITVDGTSFAFTGHNVSYRFHVDADTGDLVTDHFGGYAPEDGLVCDPGEPQGWAPALSRSRREFPDSGRGDFRTPAFQIRQSEGSTVSEFKYKSHALVSGKPSLQGLPATFGSDGDVASLKVTLVDDVSSVEAELLYSIFPKYDAIVRSVTVKNTGHDAIVLDKLASFSVDFPYEDLEIIEMKGDWAREGLRVRRKVDVGTQGFQNSTGFSSHLHNPFLSLVSSTTTETQGEAWGFSLVYTGSFAADVEKGSQGLTRAMIGLNPAMFSWPLKAGESFTSPEVVSVYSSTGLGGMSRQYHRLFRRHLMKSKFAEKTRPVLLNSWEGTYFDIDEKKITTMAQSAADLGVKLFVMDDGWFGNGKHARIDDLAGLGDWDVNKDRFPHGLEPMVEKITQMKAAGTDQKLQFGIWVEPEMVNPKSDLYKAHPDWAIHAGRYPRTEQRQQLILNLSLPAVQEFIIDAMTKLLDSAPITYVKWDHNRGLHEAPSPNLDHEYMMGMYRVFDTLTAQFPDVLWEGCASGGGRFDPGILQSFPQFWTSDDTDALERIGIQFGHSIVYPASAMGAHISACPNSMTGRTQSVTFRAHVAMMGGSFGLELDPKGLTDDERKAMPSILALAEKVNQTVVSGDFYRLVLPEDSNNPAGQFISEDGKQVILFAFQTRCTVNYAQPWFRLQGLDAGARYKVGDKTVSGATLMNVGVQLRFEGDYDSHVVIATRV
;
A
#
# COMPACT_ATOMS: atom_id res chain seq x y z
N MET A 1 13.16 25.00 -72.88
CA MET A 1 12.15 24.19 -72.18
C MET A 1 12.83 23.65 -70.93
N ALA A 2 12.75 24.43 -69.87
CA ALA A 2 13.23 24.13 -68.53
C ALA A 2 12.10 24.54 -67.58
N LEU A 3 12.01 23.86 -66.43
CA LEU A 3 11.03 23.98 -65.33
C LEU A 3 9.80 23.07 -65.47
N ASP A 4 9.83 21.94 -64.75
CA ASP A 4 8.85 21.56 -63.72
C ASP A 4 8.95 20.05 -63.39
N ALA A 5 9.77 19.71 -62.38
CA ALA A 5 9.76 18.40 -61.74
C ALA A 5 10.39 18.43 -60.33
N ALA A 6 10.22 19.52 -59.58
CA ALA A 6 10.80 19.67 -58.25
C ALA A 6 9.89 20.49 -57.31
N THR A 7 8.64 20.05 -57.10
CA THR A 7 7.72 20.77 -56.18
C THR A 7 6.57 19.94 -55.58
N VAL A 8 6.62 18.59 -55.56
CA VAL A 8 5.49 17.80 -55.01
C VAL A 8 5.83 16.99 -53.74
N GLU A 9 7.10 16.76 -53.39
CA GLU A 9 7.47 15.95 -52.22
C GLU A 9 7.77 16.74 -50.93
N LYS A 10 7.51 18.05 -50.88
CA LYS A 10 7.84 18.90 -49.72
C LYS A 10 6.65 19.51 -48.98
N GLN A 11 5.40 19.23 -49.37
CA GLN A 11 4.21 19.73 -48.68
C GLN A 11 3.57 18.71 -47.71
N ASP A 12 3.61 17.41 -48.01
CA ASP A 12 3.00 16.40 -47.12
C ASP A 12 3.83 16.11 -45.85
N TYR A 13 5.14 16.33 -45.87
CA TYR A 13 5.98 16.18 -44.68
C TYR A 13 5.79 17.31 -43.66
N HIS A 14 5.41 18.51 -44.09
CA HIS A 14 5.23 19.63 -43.16
C HIS A 14 3.82 19.73 -42.56
N GLU A 15 2.78 19.22 -43.23
CA GLU A 15 1.44 19.12 -42.63
C GLU A 15 1.34 17.95 -41.65
N HIS A 16 1.98 16.81 -41.92
CA HIS A 16 1.98 15.70 -40.96
C HIS A 16 2.82 16.01 -39.71
N ASP A 17 3.97 16.68 -39.86
CA ASP A 17 4.78 17.12 -38.72
C ASP A 17 4.14 18.29 -37.95
N THR A 18 3.35 19.17 -38.57
CA THR A 18 2.65 20.23 -37.81
C THR A 18 1.39 19.75 -37.09
N VAL A 19 0.77 18.66 -37.55
CA VAL A 19 -0.31 17.97 -36.83
C VAL A 19 0.27 17.11 -35.70
N VAL A 20 1.34 16.35 -35.95
CA VAL A 20 2.04 15.54 -34.93
C VAL A 20 2.76 16.40 -33.89
N MET A 21 3.34 17.55 -34.27
CA MET A 21 3.92 18.51 -33.32
C MET A 21 2.87 19.33 -32.58
N LYS A 22 1.65 19.54 -33.13
CA LYS A 22 0.54 20.12 -32.33
C LYS A 22 -0.06 19.11 -31.36
N GLU A 23 -0.10 17.82 -31.71
CA GLU A 23 -0.50 16.76 -30.79
C GLU A 23 0.57 16.49 -29.70
N HIS A 24 1.86 16.50 -30.04
CA HIS A 24 2.96 16.35 -29.08
C HIS A 24 3.18 17.60 -28.20
N ALA A 25 2.94 18.82 -28.72
CA ALA A 25 3.06 20.04 -27.91
C ALA A 25 1.83 20.27 -27.01
N ALA A 26 0.68 19.66 -27.30
CA ALA A 26 -0.47 19.68 -26.40
C ALA A 26 -0.38 18.62 -25.30
N SER A 27 0.42 17.56 -25.49
CA SER A 27 0.67 16.53 -24.47
C SER A 27 1.88 16.80 -23.57
N SER A 28 2.68 17.83 -23.82
CA SER A 28 3.94 18.09 -23.12
C SER A 28 3.93 19.25 -22.11
N GLU A 29 2.76 19.82 -21.77
CA GLU A 29 2.60 20.73 -20.63
C GLU A 29 1.40 20.29 -19.78
N MET A 30 1.51 19.13 -19.15
CA MET A 30 0.61 18.73 -18.06
C MET A 30 1.39 18.75 -16.75
N ASP A 31 1.24 19.83 -15.98
CA ASP A 31 1.65 19.86 -14.57
C ASP A 31 1.25 18.56 -13.88
N GLU A 32 2.23 17.90 -13.27
CA GLU A 32 2.09 16.67 -12.49
C GLU A 32 1.01 16.85 -11.41
N TYR A 33 -0.03 16.02 -11.43
CA TYR A 33 -1.12 16.11 -10.47
C TYR A 33 -0.68 15.55 -9.11
N VAL A 34 -0.71 16.40 -8.07
CA VAL A 34 -0.43 16.03 -6.69
C VAL A 34 -1.75 15.83 -5.94
N PRO A 35 -2.02 14.64 -5.37
CA PRO A 35 -3.24 14.40 -4.61
C PRO A 35 -3.29 15.19 -3.28
N ASP A 36 -4.51 15.46 -2.81
CA ASP A 36 -4.84 16.10 -1.51
C ASP A 36 -4.42 17.57 -1.34
N THR A 37 -3.98 18.24 -2.41
CA THR A 37 -3.61 19.67 -2.37
C THR A 37 -4.70 20.56 -1.77
N GLU A 38 -4.33 21.70 -1.17
CA GLU A 38 -5.31 22.70 -0.72
C GLU A 38 -6.16 23.22 -1.88
N ALA A 39 -5.60 23.29 -3.10
CA ALA A 39 -6.34 23.61 -4.31
C ALA A 39 -7.40 22.54 -4.60
N GLU A 40 -7.06 21.25 -4.49
CA GLU A 40 -8.02 20.16 -4.63
C GLU A 40 -9.07 20.19 -3.53
N LYS A 41 -8.71 20.38 -2.26
CA LYS A 41 -9.71 20.43 -1.17
C LYS A 41 -10.61 21.64 -1.28
N LYS A 42 -10.09 22.78 -1.74
CA LYS A 42 -10.88 23.96 -2.06
C LYS A 42 -11.80 23.69 -3.24
N LEU A 43 -11.31 22.99 -4.27
CA LEU A 43 -12.11 22.54 -5.39
C LEU A 43 -13.22 21.58 -4.94
N VAL A 44 -12.93 20.55 -4.14
CA VAL A 44 -13.92 19.60 -3.63
C VAL A 44 -14.93 20.29 -2.72
N ARG A 45 -14.51 21.21 -1.84
CA ARG A 45 -15.44 22.05 -1.05
C ARG A 45 -16.31 22.92 -1.96
N LYS A 46 -15.74 23.47 -3.03
CA LYS A 46 -16.46 24.27 -4.02
C LYS A 46 -17.47 23.40 -4.78
N ILE A 47 -17.09 22.22 -5.23
CA ILE A 47 -18.00 21.22 -5.84
C ILE A 47 -19.11 20.89 -4.84
N ASP A 48 -18.77 20.55 -3.59
CA ASP A 48 -19.72 20.22 -2.52
C ASP A 48 -20.73 21.37 -2.30
N MET A 49 -20.28 22.62 -2.30
CA MET A 49 -21.13 23.81 -2.10
C MET A 49 -22.08 24.08 -3.26
N PHE A 50 -21.68 23.82 -4.51
CA PHE A 50 -22.55 24.00 -5.67
C PHE A 50 -23.49 22.82 -5.88
N LEU A 51 -23.00 21.60 -5.66
CA LEU A 51 -23.69 20.37 -6.05
C LEU A 51 -24.60 19.83 -4.93
N LEU A 52 -24.12 19.69 -3.68
CA LEU A 52 -24.86 19.00 -2.61
C LEU A 52 -26.10 19.77 -2.11
N PRO A 53 -26.04 21.07 -1.77
CA PRO A 53 -27.23 21.80 -1.32
C PRO A 53 -28.31 21.84 -2.41
N MET A 54 -27.91 22.08 -3.66
CA MET A 54 -28.85 22.18 -4.78
C MET A 54 -29.53 20.84 -5.04
N MET A 55 -28.77 19.73 -5.14
CA MET A 55 -29.40 18.42 -5.33
C MET A 55 -30.28 18.03 -4.15
N TRP A 56 -29.89 18.40 -2.92
CA TRP A 56 -30.65 18.05 -1.72
C TRP A 56 -32.02 18.72 -1.73
N ILE A 57 -32.08 20.02 -2.08
CA ILE A 57 -33.35 20.76 -2.21
C ILE A 57 -34.17 20.20 -3.38
N MET A 58 -33.55 19.95 -4.54
CA MET A 58 -34.26 19.38 -5.69
C MET A 58 -34.86 18.01 -5.36
N TYR A 59 -34.11 17.14 -4.68
CA TYR A 59 -34.60 15.81 -4.31
C TYR A 59 -35.62 15.86 -3.18
N LEU A 60 -35.49 16.78 -2.23
CA LEU A 60 -36.51 17.05 -1.21
C LEU A 60 -37.86 17.36 -1.88
N LEU A 61 -37.88 18.28 -2.84
CA LEU A 61 -39.09 18.68 -3.56
C LEU A 61 -39.65 17.56 -4.44
N SER A 62 -38.79 16.85 -5.17
CA SER A 62 -39.19 15.66 -5.95
C SER A 62 -39.84 14.59 -5.05
N TYR A 63 -39.27 14.31 -3.88
CA TYR A 63 -39.84 13.31 -2.97
C TYR A 63 -41.10 13.81 -2.25
N MET A 64 -41.19 15.12 -1.99
CA MET A 64 -42.42 15.75 -1.49
C MET A 64 -43.55 15.60 -2.52
N ASP A 65 -43.33 15.93 -3.79
CA ASP A 65 -44.32 15.77 -4.87
C ASP A 65 -44.89 14.34 -4.93
N ARG A 66 -44.05 13.32 -4.72
CA ARG A 66 -44.49 11.91 -4.66
C ARG A 66 -45.42 11.61 -3.48
N THR A 67 -45.12 12.18 -2.32
CA THR A 67 -45.84 11.90 -1.06
C THR A 67 -47.07 12.79 -0.87
N ASN A 68 -47.11 13.97 -1.50
CA ASN A 68 -48.16 14.97 -1.28
C ASN A 68 -49.53 14.60 -1.81
N ILE A 69 -49.62 13.65 -2.74
CA ILE A 69 -50.91 13.12 -3.15
C ILE A 69 -51.69 12.47 -1.98
N GLY A 70 -50.98 11.92 -0.98
CA GLY A 70 -51.59 11.39 0.24
C GLY A 70 -52.11 12.48 1.15
N ASN A 71 -51.38 13.59 1.26
CA ASN A 71 -51.83 14.76 2.01
C ASN A 71 -53.03 15.42 1.31
N ALA A 72 -53.01 15.50 -0.02
CA ALA A 72 -54.10 16.03 -0.83
C ALA A 72 -55.38 15.20 -0.70
N ARG A 73 -55.28 13.86 -0.56
CA ARG A 73 -56.43 12.97 -0.34
C ARG A 73 -57.23 13.41 0.89
N ILE A 74 -56.53 13.66 1.99
CA ILE A 74 -57.11 14.09 3.28
C ILE A 74 -57.62 15.54 3.21
N ALA A 75 -57.09 16.35 2.30
CA ALA A 75 -57.42 17.77 2.12
C ALA A 75 -58.59 18.03 1.14
N GLY A 76 -59.46 17.04 0.91
CA GLY A 76 -60.68 17.16 0.11
C GLY A 76 -60.59 16.65 -1.34
N MET A 77 -59.45 16.08 -1.78
CA MET A 77 -59.31 15.55 -3.14
C MET A 77 -60.13 14.27 -3.37
N GLU A 78 -60.36 13.48 -2.32
CA GLU A 78 -61.16 12.25 -2.40
C GLU A 78 -62.62 12.55 -2.80
N GLU A 79 -63.20 13.59 -2.20
CA GLU A 79 -64.56 14.06 -2.47
C GLU A 79 -64.66 14.80 -3.80
N ASP A 80 -63.69 15.66 -4.13
CA ASP A 80 -63.68 16.46 -5.36
C ASP A 80 -63.52 15.63 -6.65
N LEU A 81 -62.90 14.44 -6.57
CA LEU A 81 -62.57 13.59 -7.73
C LEU A 81 -63.21 12.19 -7.68
N ASP A 82 -64.10 11.91 -6.72
CA ASP A 82 -64.77 10.61 -6.55
C ASP A 82 -63.78 9.43 -6.49
N LEU A 83 -62.77 9.57 -5.62
CA LEU A 83 -61.67 8.60 -5.49
C LEU A 83 -61.98 7.54 -4.45
N ASP A 84 -62.50 6.38 -4.85
CA ASP A 84 -62.49 5.21 -3.97
C ASP A 84 -61.04 4.70 -3.70
N SER A 85 -60.88 3.84 -2.70
CA SER A 85 -59.56 3.31 -2.30
C SER A 85 -58.82 2.57 -3.43
N ASN A 86 -59.53 1.96 -4.38
CA ASN A 86 -58.92 1.28 -5.51
C ASN A 86 -58.44 2.29 -6.57
N ARG A 87 -59.29 3.26 -6.93
CA ARG A 87 -58.96 4.37 -7.82
C ARG A 87 -57.76 5.14 -7.31
N TYR A 88 -57.73 5.47 -6.02
CA TYR A 88 -56.59 6.15 -5.39
C TYR A 88 -55.29 5.32 -5.48
N SER A 89 -55.36 4.01 -5.23
CA SER A 89 -54.18 3.12 -5.34
C SER A 89 -53.66 3.05 -6.78
N VAL A 90 -54.54 3.03 -7.78
CA VAL A 90 -54.14 3.12 -9.20
C VAL A 90 -53.41 4.44 -9.47
N VAL A 91 -53.87 5.57 -8.93
CA VAL A 91 -53.23 6.89 -9.09
C VAL A 91 -51.81 6.94 -8.48
N LEU A 92 -51.55 6.14 -7.44
CA LEU A 92 -50.20 5.96 -6.89
C LEU A 92 -49.30 5.13 -7.81
N VAL A 93 -49.81 4.01 -8.31
CA VAL A 93 -49.01 3.02 -9.06
C VAL A 93 -48.67 3.49 -10.47
N VAL A 94 -49.58 4.16 -11.18
CA VAL A 94 -49.35 4.58 -12.59
C VAL A 94 -48.16 5.53 -12.77
N PHE A 95 -47.81 6.29 -11.72
CA PHE A 95 -46.60 7.12 -11.71
C PHE A 95 -45.33 6.26 -11.92
N PHE A 96 -45.21 5.15 -11.18
CA PHE A 96 -44.03 4.29 -11.24
C PHE A 96 -43.87 3.58 -12.59
N VAL A 97 -44.96 3.34 -13.33
CA VAL A 97 -44.90 2.78 -14.68
C VAL A 97 -44.18 3.74 -15.63
N GLY A 98 -44.56 5.02 -15.64
CA GLY A 98 -43.87 6.05 -16.43
C GLY A 98 -42.43 6.27 -15.95
N TYR A 99 -42.23 6.28 -14.64
CA TYR A 99 -40.93 6.48 -14.02
C TYR A 99 -39.90 5.41 -14.42
N VAL A 100 -40.23 4.11 -14.25
CA VAL A 100 -39.30 3.01 -14.53
C VAL A 100 -38.96 2.88 -16.02
N VAL A 101 -39.93 3.10 -16.91
CA VAL A 101 -39.72 2.94 -18.37
C VAL A 101 -38.82 4.04 -18.95
N PHE A 102 -38.94 5.27 -18.46
CA PHE A 102 -38.25 6.42 -19.05
C PHE A 102 -36.92 6.78 -18.38
N GLU A 103 -36.56 6.16 -17.26
CA GLU A 103 -35.28 6.37 -16.56
C GLU A 103 -34.06 6.09 -17.47
N VAL A 104 -34.03 4.90 -18.11
CA VAL A 104 -32.91 4.51 -18.99
C VAL A 104 -32.85 5.40 -20.25
N PRO A 105 -33.94 5.62 -21.02
CA PRO A 105 -33.95 6.57 -22.13
C PRO A 105 -33.51 7.98 -21.72
N SER A 106 -33.94 8.46 -20.55
CA SER A 106 -33.54 9.78 -20.07
C SER A 106 -32.03 9.88 -19.83
N ASN A 107 -31.41 8.87 -19.20
CA ASN A 107 -29.96 8.87 -18.99
C ASN A 107 -29.16 8.71 -20.29
N MET A 108 -29.72 8.03 -21.29
CA MET A 108 -29.16 7.99 -22.65
C MET A 108 -29.14 9.39 -23.30
N VAL A 109 -30.16 10.22 -23.04
CA VAL A 109 -30.15 11.63 -23.47
C VAL A 109 -29.14 12.44 -22.66
N LEU A 110 -29.12 12.27 -21.33
CA LEU A 110 -28.29 13.04 -20.40
C LEU A 110 -26.78 12.98 -20.70
N VAL A 111 -26.28 11.85 -21.20
CA VAL A 111 -24.85 11.73 -21.60
C VAL A 111 -24.47 12.63 -22.77
N ARG A 112 -25.44 13.15 -23.55
CA ARG A 112 -25.20 14.05 -24.69
C ARG A 112 -25.61 15.49 -24.49
N VAL A 113 -26.23 15.82 -23.36
CA VAL A 113 -26.70 17.18 -23.06
C VAL A 113 -26.08 17.68 -21.75
N GLN A 114 -26.18 18.98 -21.51
CA GLN A 114 -25.69 19.62 -20.29
C GLN A 114 -26.65 19.32 -19.12
N PRO A 115 -26.18 18.66 -18.04
CA PRO A 115 -27.03 18.30 -16.90
C PRO A 115 -27.72 19.48 -16.24
N SER A 116 -27.08 20.65 -16.17
CA SER A 116 -27.65 21.84 -15.54
C SER A 116 -28.94 22.28 -16.22
N TYR A 117 -28.98 22.31 -17.56
CA TYR A 117 -30.17 22.63 -18.33
C TYR A 117 -31.15 21.47 -18.38
N TYR A 118 -30.67 20.24 -18.59
CA TYR A 118 -31.56 19.08 -18.72
C TYR A 118 -32.35 18.83 -17.43
N LEU A 119 -31.67 18.71 -16.29
CA LEU A 119 -32.29 18.44 -14.98
C LEU A 119 -33.18 19.59 -14.53
N ALA A 120 -32.79 20.84 -14.78
CA ALA A 120 -33.65 22.00 -14.50
C ALA A 120 -34.88 22.04 -15.41
N THR A 121 -34.76 21.68 -16.69
CA THR A 121 -35.88 21.69 -17.64
C THR A 121 -36.91 20.64 -17.25
N ILE A 122 -36.48 19.40 -17.00
CA ILE A 122 -37.42 18.36 -16.54
C ILE A 122 -38.08 18.77 -15.22
N MET A 123 -37.34 19.41 -14.29
CA MET A 123 -37.87 19.94 -13.02
C MET A 123 -38.93 21.01 -13.21
N PHE A 124 -38.67 21.95 -14.10
CA PHE A 124 -39.62 23.01 -14.42
C PHE A 124 -40.88 22.43 -15.06
N LEU A 125 -40.73 21.48 -15.98
CA LEU A 125 -41.85 20.84 -16.66
C LEU A 125 -42.70 20.00 -15.68
N TRP A 126 -42.09 19.17 -14.83
CA TRP A 126 -42.87 18.39 -13.88
C TRP A 126 -43.51 19.27 -12.81
N GLY A 127 -42.83 20.34 -12.34
CA GLY A 127 -43.43 21.32 -11.44
C GLY A 127 -44.66 21.99 -12.06
N GLY A 128 -44.62 22.28 -13.36
CA GLY A 128 -45.78 22.76 -14.12
C GLY A 128 -46.92 21.73 -14.19
N VAL A 129 -46.59 20.45 -14.35
CA VAL A 129 -47.57 19.35 -14.26
C VAL A 129 -48.15 19.24 -12.85
N THR A 130 -47.34 19.41 -11.79
CA THR A 130 -47.80 19.47 -10.40
C THR A 130 -48.81 20.60 -10.22
N VAL A 131 -48.50 21.82 -10.67
CA VAL A 131 -49.48 22.94 -10.66
C VAL A 131 -50.73 22.57 -11.46
N GLY A 132 -50.57 21.92 -12.61
CA GLY A 132 -51.68 21.43 -13.44
C GLY A 132 -52.61 20.45 -12.73
N MET A 133 -52.08 19.61 -11.82
CA MET A 133 -52.88 18.66 -11.02
C MET A 133 -53.94 19.37 -10.18
N ALA A 134 -53.66 20.59 -9.70
CA ALA A 134 -54.62 21.40 -8.95
C ALA A 134 -55.89 21.78 -9.73
N PHE A 135 -55.84 21.72 -11.07
CA PHE A 135 -56.94 22.10 -11.95
C PHE A 135 -57.60 20.89 -12.62
N THR A 136 -57.27 19.67 -12.18
CA THR A 136 -57.86 18.45 -12.74
C THR A 136 -59.35 18.34 -12.41
N PRO A 137 -60.23 18.16 -13.41
CA PRO A 137 -61.67 18.08 -13.19
C PRO A 137 -62.19 16.65 -12.98
N SER A 138 -61.39 15.61 -13.28
CA SER A 138 -61.78 14.22 -13.10
C SER A 138 -60.59 13.29 -12.80
N TYR A 139 -60.91 12.09 -12.36
CA TYR A 139 -59.98 10.98 -12.12
C TYR A 139 -59.09 10.64 -13.33
N GLU A 140 -59.66 10.57 -14.54
CA GLU A 140 -58.94 10.17 -15.75
C GLU A 140 -57.85 11.19 -16.11
N VAL A 141 -58.14 12.48 -15.92
CA VAL A 141 -57.18 13.55 -16.16
C VAL A 141 -56.06 13.49 -15.10
N LEU A 142 -56.38 13.17 -13.84
CA LEU A 142 -55.37 12.97 -12.81
C LEU A 142 -54.45 11.79 -13.13
N ILE A 143 -54.97 10.67 -13.62
CA ILE A 143 -54.17 9.53 -14.11
C ILE A 143 -53.20 9.97 -15.23
N GLY A 144 -53.71 10.70 -16.22
CA GLY A 144 -52.88 11.23 -17.31
C GLY A 144 -51.75 12.14 -16.81
N MET A 145 -52.05 13.05 -15.88
CA MET A 145 -51.06 13.92 -15.25
C MET A 145 -50.01 13.12 -14.46
N ARG A 146 -50.40 12.01 -13.81
CA ARG A 146 -49.48 11.17 -13.03
C ARG A 146 -48.53 10.36 -13.88
N ILE A 147 -49.00 9.84 -15.03
CA ILE A 147 -48.12 9.20 -16.01
C ILE A 147 -47.13 10.23 -16.57
N LEU A 148 -47.61 11.42 -16.95
CA LEU A 148 -46.75 12.49 -17.46
C LEU A 148 -45.71 12.93 -16.43
N MET A 149 -46.10 13.08 -15.17
CA MET A 149 -45.20 13.36 -14.05
C MET A 149 -44.14 12.26 -13.90
N GLY A 150 -44.54 10.98 -13.94
CA GLY A 150 -43.59 9.85 -13.89
C GLY A 150 -42.57 9.88 -15.04
N ILE A 151 -43.01 10.19 -16.25
CA ILE A 151 -42.12 10.34 -17.42
C ILE A 151 -41.12 11.48 -17.20
N LEU A 152 -41.59 12.65 -16.79
CA LEU A 152 -40.74 13.84 -16.61
C LEU A 152 -39.76 13.68 -15.43
N GLU A 153 -40.20 13.08 -14.34
CA GLU A 153 -39.38 12.91 -13.13
C GLU A 153 -38.35 11.77 -13.27
N SER A 154 -38.58 10.82 -14.18
CA SER A 154 -37.69 9.66 -14.41
C SER A 154 -36.23 10.05 -14.62
N GLY A 155 -35.96 11.19 -15.25
CA GLY A 155 -34.60 11.62 -15.53
C GLY A 155 -33.82 12.16 -14.33
N PHE A 156 -34.50 12.49 -13.23
CA PHE A 156 -33.89 13.24 -12.14
C PHE A 156 -32.93 12.40 -11.31
N ALA A 157 -33.44 11.32 -10.70
CA ALA A 157 -32.63 10.46 -9.81
C ALA A 157 -31.39 9.88 -10.52
N PRO A 158 -31.50 9.15 -11.64
CA PRO A 158 -30.34 8.57 -12.32
C PRO A 158 -29.38 9.62 -12.90
N GLY A 159 -29.89 10.84 -13.17
CA GLY A 159 -29.06 11.95 -13.59
C GLY A 159 -28.21 12.56 -12.47
N ILE A 160 -28.75 12.64 -11.25
CA ILE A 160 -27.98 13.01 -10.06
C ILE A 160 -26.94 11.93 -9.74
N LEU A 161 -27.27 10.65 -9.88
CA LEU A 161 -26.30 9.56 -9.66
C LEU A 161 -25.11 9.69 -10.63
N LEU A 162 -25.39 9.97 -11.89
CA LEU A 162 -24.37 10.18 -12.91
C LEU A 162 -23.49 11.39 -12.56
N LEU A 163 -24.09 12.54 -12.20
CA LEU A 163 -23.35 13.74 -11.79
C LEU A 163 -22.44 13.51 -10.59
N LEU A 164 -22.95 12.85 -9.54
CA LEU A 164 -22.15 12.46 -8.37
C LEU A 164 -20.97 11.57 -8.78
N SER A 165 -21.21 10.62 -9.68
CA SER A 165 -20.17 9.70 -10.16
C SER A 165 -19.12 10.35 -11.06
N SER A 166 -19.41 11.52 -11.64
CA SER A 166 -18.54 12.27 -12.56
C SER A 166 -17.72 13.36 -11.88
N TRP A 167 -18.08 13.76 -10.66
CA TRP A 167 -17.40 14.83 -9.92
C TRP A 167 -16.59 14.35 -8.72
N TYR A 168 -16.72 13.10 -8.29
CA TYR A 168 -16.12 12.59 -7.05
C TYR A 168 -15.30 11.32 -7.25
N LYS A 169 -14.16 11.23 -6.56
CA LYS A 169 -13.31 10.02 -6.52
C LYS A 169 -14.04 8.85 -5.88
N ARG A 170 -13.55 7.64 -6.09
CA ARG A 170 -14.12 6.40 -5.51
C ARG A 170 -14.18 6.45 -3.99
N GLU A 171 -13.26 7.15 -3.33
CA GLU A 171 -13.20 7.30 -1.87
C GLU A 171 -14.05 8.46 -1.32
N GLU A 172 -14.73 9.19 -2.19
CA GLU A 172 -15.50 10.39 -1.83
C GLU A 172 -17.01 10.20 -2.02
N GLN A 173 -17.43 9.17 -2.73
CA GLN A 173 -18.82 9.07 -3.18
C GLN A 173 -19.80 8.70 -2.05
N SER A 174 -19.48 7.77 -1.13
CA SER A 174 -20.49 7.22 -0.21
C SER A 174 -21.07 8.24 0.77
N LYS A 175 -20.26 9.16 1.30
CA LYS A 175 -20.73 10.31 2.08
C LYS A 175 -21.77 11.14 1.32
N ARG A 176 -21.56 11.35 0.03
CA ARG A 176 -22.32 12.30 -0.79
C ARG A 176 -23.63 11.69 -1.28
N PHE A 177 -23.60 10.39 -1.57
CA PHE A 177 -24.83 9.60 -1.72
C PHE A 177 -25.65 9.54 -0.42
N ALA A 178 -25.01 9.48 0.75
CA ALA A 178 -25.73 9.55 2.03
C ALA A 178 -26.39 10.93 2.24
N VAL A 179 -25.73 12.03 1.86
CA VAL A 179 -26.35 13.37 1.86
C VAL A 179 -27.55 13.42 0.91
N TYR A 180 -27.40 12.92 -0.32
CA TYR A 180 -28.50 12.84 -1.28
C TYR A 180 -29.72 12.08 -0.71
N ILE A 181 -29.53 10.85 -0.23
CA ILE A 181 -30.63 10.04 0.33
C ILE A 181 -31.24 10.65 1.59
N SER A 182 -30.48 11.44 2.36
CA SER A 182 -31.01 12.10 3.56
C SER A 182 -32.17 13.08 3.26
N ALA A 183 -32.23 13.65 2.04
CA ALA A 183 -33.36 14.49 1.64
C ALA A 183 -34.67 13.70 1.60
N ALA A 184 -34.65 12.47 1.09
CA ALA A 184 -35.81 11.59 1.10
C ALA A 184 -36.24 11.22 2.53
N ILE A 185 -35.28 10.91 3.42
CA ILE A 185 -35.56 10.60 4.84
C ILE A 185 -36.29 11.77 5.51
N LEU A 186 -35.85 13.00 5.25
CA LEU A 186 -36.40 14.21 5.90
C LEU A 186 -37.66 14.75 5.21
N SER A 187 -37.87 14.45 3.92
CA SER A 187 -39.05 14.90 3.16
C SER A 187 -40.38 14.54 3.84
N GLY A 188 -40.47 13.35 4.44
CA GLY A 188 -41.67 12.91 5.15
C GLY A 188 -42.04 13.79 6.35
N ALA A 189 -41.04 14.41 7.00
CA ALA A 189 -41.29 15.35 8.10
C ALA A 189 -41.71 16.75 7.60
N PHE A 190 -41.14 17.23 6.50
CA PHE A 190 -41.46 18.55 5.92
C PHE A 190 -42.81 18.56 5.19
N GLY A 191 -43.14 17.49 4.45
CA GLY A 191 -44.37 17.40 3.65
C GLY A 191 -45.66 17.53 4.47
N GLY A 192 -45.73 16.85 5.62
CA GLY A 192 -46.90 16.95 6.51
C GLY A 192 -47.07 18.34 7.13
N LEU A 193 -45.97 19.01 7.49
CA LEU A 193 -45.99 20.35 8.07
C LEU A 193 -46.43 21.41 7.04
N LEU A 194 -45.91 21.33 5.81
CA LEU A 194 -46.31 22.23 4.73
C LEU A 194 -47.79 22.00 4.37
N ALA A 195 -48.20 20.74 4.18
CA ALA A 195 -49.58 20.41 3.85
C ALA A 195 -50.58 20.88 4.93
N GLY A 196 -50.27 20.67 6.21
CA GLY A 196 -51.12 21.14 7.32
C GLY A 196 -51.21 22.67 7.38
N SER A 197 -50.13 23.39 7.09
CA SER A 197 -50.13 24.85 7.07
C SER A 197 -50.95 25.44 5.91
N ILE A 198 -50.89 24.81 4.73
CA ILE A 198 -51.64 25.24 3.55
C ILE A 198 -53.13 24.94 3.71
N THR A 199 -53.47 23.74 4.19
CA THR A 199 -54.88 23.34 4.36
C THR A 199 -55.57 24.09 5.51
N SER A 200 -54.83 24.49 6.55
CA SER A 200 -55.41 25.33 7.61
C SER A 200 -55.49 26.82 7.27
N GLY A 201 -54.60 27.32 6.40
CA GLY A 201 -54.51 28.75 6.09
C GLY A 201 -55.13 29.19 4.76
N LEU A 202 -55.25 28.29 3.78
CA LEU A 202 -55.68 28.61 2.40
C LEU A 202 -56.87 27.77 1.91
N ASP A 203 -57.40 26.85 2.71
CA ASP A 203 -58.62 26.13 2.34
C ASP A 203 -59.81 27.07 2.20
N GLY A 204 -60.54 26.97 1.07
CA GLY A 204 -61.61 27.89 0.70
C GLY A 204 -61.14 29.26 0.17
N ALA A 205 -59.83 29.58 0.24
CA ALA A 205 -59.30 30.83 -0.30
C ALA A 205 -59.49 30.87 -1.83
N HIS A 206 -60.05 31.98 -2.33
CA HIS A 206 -60.46 32.15 -3.73
C HIS A 206 -61.39 31.03 -4.26
N GLY A 207 -62.18 30.39 -3.38
CA GLY A 207 -63.14 29.34 -3.78
C GLY A 207 -62.49 28.02 -4.22
N LYS A 208 -61.24 27.76 -3.82
CA LYS A 208 -60.52 26.51 -4.11
C LYS A 208 -60.29 25.70 -2.83
N ALA A 209 -60.45 24.39 -2.93
CA ALA A 209 -60.12 23.44 -1.87
C ALA A 209 -58.61 23.43 -1.57
N GLY A 210 -58.25 23.18 -0.31
CA GLY A 210 -56.87 23.24 0.21
C GLY A 210 -55.91 22.29 -0.53
N TRP A 211 -56.38 21.13 -0.97
CA TRP A 211 -55.56 20.20 -1.77
C TRP A 211 -55.11 20.80 -3.11
N ARG A 212 -55.91 21.69 -3.71
CA ARG A 212 -55.53 22.39 -4.95
C ARG A 212 -54.43 23.41 -4.68
N TRP A 213 -54.51 24.12 -3.56
CA TRP A 213 -53.45 25.05 -3.13
C TRP A 213 -52.14 24.33 -2.82
N LEU A 214 -52.20 23.11 -2.29
CA LEU A 214 -51.02 22.28 -2.05
C LEU A 214 -50.20 22.08 -3.33
N PHE A 215 -50.84 21.57 -4.38
CA PHE A 215 -50.20 21.34 -5.68
C PHE A 215 -49.75 22.64 -6.37
N VAL A 216 -50.48 23.76 -6.20
CA VAL A 216 -50.07 25.06 -6.75
C VAL A 216 -48.81 25.57 -6.05
N VAL A 217 -48.78 25.58 -4.72
CA VAL A 217 -47.67 26.14 -3.94
C VAL A 217 -46.41 25.30 -4.13
N GLU A 218 -46.54 23.98 -4.07
CA GLU A 218 -45.41 23.05 -4.23
C GLU A 218 -44.91 23.03 -5.66
N GLY A 219 -45.81 22.93 -6.65
CA GLY A 219 -45.43 23.00 -8.05
C GLY A 219 -44.75 24.33 -8.40
N ALA A 220 -45.25 25.46 -7.87
CA ALA A 220 -44.61 26.76 -8.05
C ALA A 220 -43.23 26.84 -7.35
N ALA A 221 -43.09 26.28 -6.15
CA ALA A 221 -41.80 26.19 -5.46
C ALA A 221 -40.80 25.33 -6.26
N THR A 222 -41.24 24.19 -6.78
CA THR A 222 -40.47 23.30 -7.66
C THR A 222 -40.01 24.03 -8.92
N MET A 223 -40.90 24.76 -9.60
CA MET A 223 -40.54 25.57 -10.77
C MET A 223 -39.56 26.70 -10.42
N GLY A 224 -39.74 27.37 -9.28
CA GLY A 224 -38.83 28.41 -8.80
C GLY A 224 -37.43 27.86 -8.51
N VAL A 225 -37.34 26.72 -7.84
CA VAL A 225 -36.08 26.01 -7.59
C VAL A 225 -35.47 25.51 -8.90
N ALA A 226 -36.26 25.07 -9.89
CA ALA A 226 -35.77 24.67 -11.21
C ALA A 226 -35.04 25.82 -11.94
N LEU A 227 -35.63 27.02 -11.90
CA LEU A 227 -35.01 28.21 -12.49
C LEU A 227 -33.67 28.54 -11.82
N ILE A 228 -33.60 28.41 -10.50
CA ILE A 228 -32.35 28.58 -9.74
C ILE A 228 -31.35 27.47 -10.08
N ALA A 229 -31.82 26.23 -10.22
CA ALA A 229 -30.99 25.05 -10.53
C ALA A 229 -30.22 25.21 -11.83
N ALA A 230 -30.85 25.77 -12.87
CA ALA A 230 -30.20 26.03 -14.16
C ALA A 230 -28.93 26.89 -14.03
N PHE A 231 -28.91 27.82 -13.07
CA PHE A 231 -27.76 28.67 -12.80
C PHE A 231 -26.78 28.04 -11.80
N ILE A 232 -27.23 27.30 -10.79
CA ILE A 232 -26.34 26.78 -9.73
C ILE A 232 -25.74 25.41 -10.07
N LEU A 233 -26.53 24.48 -10.61
CA LEU A 233 -26.09 23.08 -10.79
C LEU A 233 -24.93 23.00 -11.80
N PRO A 234 -23.83 22.29 -11.50
CA PRO A 234 -22.72 22.12 -12.45
C PRO A 234 -23.02 21.10 -13.54
N ASP A 235 -22.44 21.27 -14.73
CA ASP A 235 -22.40 20.23 -15.77
C ASP A 235 -21.22 19.27 -15.51
N PHE A 236 -20.89 18.38 -16.46
CA PHE A 236 -19.71 17.51 -16.34
C PHE A 236 -18.41 18.34 -16.21
N PRO A 237 -17.33 17.82 -15.57
CA PRO A 237 -16.09 18.58 -15.38
C PRO A 237 -15.54 19.22 -16.66
N ALA A 238 -15.64 18.50 -17.78
CA ALA A 238 -15.21 18.97 -19.09
C ALA A 238 -16.14 20.01 -19.73
N THR A 239 -17.41 20.13 -19.33
CA THR A 239 -18.43 20.98 -20.03
C THR A 239 -19.02 22.09 -19.17
N THR A 240 -18.72 22.11 -17.87
CA THR A 240 -19.26 23.10 -16.93
C THR A 240 -18.78 24.52 -17.25
N ALA A 241 -19.65 25.49 -16.99
CA ALA A 241 -19.42 26.88 -17.34
C ALA A 241 -18.25 27.50 -16.56
N ARG A 242 -17.38 28.23 -17.26
CA ARG A 242 -16.16 28.88 -16.72
C ARG A 242 -16.41 29.86 -15.56
N TRP A 243 -17.61 30.43 -15.49
CA TRP A 243 -17.96 31.34 -14.40
C TRP A 243 -18.29 30.60 -13.09
N LYS A 244 -18.62 29.29 -13.15
CA LYS A 244 -18.80 28.42 -11.97
C LYS A 244 -17.45 27.88 -11.51
N PHE A 245 -16.67 27.33 -12.44
CA PHE A 245 -15.34 26.73 -12.18
C PHE A 245 -14.32 27.34 -13.13
N SER A 246 -13.20 27.86 -12.61
CA SER A 246 -12.13 28.40 -13.46
C SER A 246 -11.55 27.30 -14.37
N ASP A 247 -10.81 27.68 -15.41
CA ASP A 247 -10.15 26.68 -16.27
C ASP A 247 -9.13 25.84 -15.46
N GLU A 248 -8.47 26.44 -14.47
CA GLU A 248 -7.65 25.73 -13.48
C GLU A 248 -8.45 24.73 -12.64
N ASP A 249 -9.63 25.13 -12.12
CA ASP A 249 -10.52 24.24 -11.36
C ASP A 249 -10.97 23.05 -12.21
N ARG A 250 -11.26 23.26 -13.50
CA ARG A 250 -11.70 22.22 -14.44
C ARG A 250 -10.57 21.26 -14.79
N GLN A 251 -9.39 21.77 -15.11
CA GLN A 251 -8.22 20.93 -15.36
C GLN A 251 -7.84 20.12 -14.12
N LEU A 252 -7.89 20.73 -12.93
CA LEU A 252 -7.65 20.01 -11.68
C LEU A 252 -8.72 18.95 -11.40
N ALA A 253 -10.01 19.25 -11.69
CA ALA A 253 -11.10 18.28 -11.58
C ALA A 253 -10.92 17.09 -12.54
N ILE A 254 -10.41 17.33 -13.75
CA ILE A 254 -10.10 16.31 -14.75
C ILE A 254 -8.91 15.48 -14.27
N LYS A 255 -7.77 16.11 -13.99
CA LYS A 255 -6.54 15.44 -13.56
C LYS A 255 -6.74 14.56 -12.32
N ARG A 256 -7.51 15.02 -11.31
CA ARG A 256 -7.77 14.23 -10.10
C ARG A 256 -8.59 12.98 -10.32
N LEU A 257 -9.48 13.00 -11.32
CA LEU A 257 -10.29 11.83 -11.65
C LEU A 257 -9.45 10.84 -12.50
N GLN A 258 -8.55 11.34 -13.36
CA GLN A 258 -7.62 10.50 -14.16
C GLN A 258 -6.67 9.72 -13.24
N TYR A 259 -6.16 10.38 -12.20
CA TYR A 259 -5.31 9.76 -11.19
C TYR A 259 -6.00 8.64 -10.40
N ASP A 260 -7.32 8.72 -10.17
CA ASP A 260 -8.10 7.71 -9.43
C ASP A 260 -8.54 6.51 -10.31
N ASN A 261 -7.94 6.34 -11.49
CA ASN A 261 -8.38 5.40 -12.54
C ASN A 261 -9.88 5.53 -12.86
N ALA A 262 -10.48 6.70 -12.64
CA ALA A 262 -11.77 7.01 -13.25
C ALA A 262 -11.46 7.52 -14.66
N ARG A 263 -11.94 6.87 -15.72
CA ARG A 263 -11.82 7.43 -17.08
C ARG A 263 -12.38 8.85 -17.06
N VAL A 264 -11.60 9.80 -17.54
CA VAL A 264 -12.00 11.21 -17.54
C VAL A 264 -12.26 11.68 -18.94
N ASP A 265 -13.46 12.22 -19.09
CA ASP A 265 -14.01 12.73 -20.32
C ASP A 265 -13.08 13.75 -21.00
N GLY A 266 -12.41 13.34 -22.08
CA GLY A 266 -11.77 14.24 -23.05
C GLY A 266 -12.70 14.50 -24.23
N ASP A 267 -12.70 15.73 -24.75
CA ASP A 267 -13.27 16.01 -26.08
C ASP A 267 -12.33 15.41 -27.14
N GLY A 268 -12.60 14.18 -27.57
CA GLY A 268 -11.82 13.51 -28.63
C GLY A 268 -12.00 11.99 -28.79
N GLU A 269 -12.57 11.28 -27.81
CA GLU A 269 -12.68 9.81 -27.88
C GLU A 269 -13.90 9.30 -28.67
N SER A 270 -13.77 8.11 -29.27
CA SER A 270 -14.81 7.42 -30.03
C SER A 270 -16.00 7.06 -29.14
N ARG A 271 -17.14 7.73 -29.34
CA ARG A 271 -18.37 7.50 -28.56
C ARG A 271 -19.04 6.18 -28.95
N LEU A 272 -19.35 5.33 -27.97
CA LEU A 272 -20.15 4.12 -28.24
C LEU A 272 -21.58 4.47 -28.69
N GLY A 273 -22.09 3.68 -29.63
CA GLY A 273 -23.49 3.72 -30.00
C GLY A 273 -24.38 3.36 -28.80
N HIS A 274 -25.46 4.09 -28.60
CA HIS A 274 -26.43 3.85 -27.52
C HIS A 274 -26.91 2.41 -27.39
N TRP A 275 -27.22 1.77 -28.52
CA TRP A 275 -27.66 0.38 -28.57
C TRP A 275 -26.57 -0.60 -28.15
N GLN A 276 -25.30 -0.27 -28.45
CA GLN A 276 -24.16 -1.07 -28.03
C GLN A 276 -23.94 -0.94 -26.53
N ALA A 277 -23.97 0.29 -25.99
CA ALA A 277 -23.85 0.52 -24.56
C ALA A 277 -24.99 -0.15 -23.76
N LEU A 278 -26.23 -0.05 -24.25
CA LEU A 278 -27.38 -0.75 -23.65
C LEU A 278 -27.21 -2.27 -23.67
N ARG A 279 -26.73 -2.84 -24.77
CA ARG A 279 -26.47 -4.28 -24.88
C ARG A 279 -25.43 -4.73 -23.85
N ILE A 280 -24.34 -3.98 -23.70
CA ILE A 280 -23.28 -4.27 -22.71
C ILE A 280 -23.86 -4.25 -21.29
N SER A 281 -24.63 -3.23 -20.94
CA SER A 281 -25.30 -3.12 -19.64
C SER A 281 -26.25 -4.29 -19.36
N LEU A 282 -27.02 -4.73 -20.35
CA LEU A 282 -27.98 -5.84 -20.21
C LEU A 282 -27.31 -7.22 -20.15
N THR A 283 -26.13 -7.39 -20.76
CA THR A 283 -25.38 -8.66 -20.71
C THR A 283 -24.46 -8.77 -19.49
N SER A 284 -24.25 -7.68 -18.76
CA SER A 284 -23.37 -7.65 -17.58
C SER A 284 -24.02 -8.33 -16.38
N TRP A 285 -23.48 -9.48 -15.96
CA TRP A 285 -23.92 -10.16 -14.74
C TRP A 285 -23.77 -9.28 -13.49
N ARG A 286 -22.74 -8.40 -13.46
CA ARG A 286 -22.49 -7.45 -12.37
C ARG A 286 -23.69 -6.51 -12.20
N THR A 287 -24.22 -6.01 -13.32
CA THR A 287 -25.37 -5.09 -13.34
C THR A 287 -26.62 -5.78 -12.77
N TRP A 288 -26.87 -7.03 -13.14
CA TRP A 288 -28.02 -7.78 -12.64
C TRP A 288 -27.95 -8.11 -11.14
N LEU A 289 -26.77 -8.40 -10.59
CA LEU A 289 -26.64 -8.56 -9.14
C LEU A 289 -26.94 -7.26 -8.39
N PHE A 290 -26.45 -6.11 -8.90
CA PHE A 290 -26.83 -4.80 -8.34
C PHE A 290 -28.32 -4.50 -8.49
N VAL A 291 -28.96 -4.86 -9.61
CA VAL A 291 -30.42 -4.73 -9.80
C VAL A 291 -31.18 -5.52 -8.72
N VAL A 292 -30.86 -6.81 -8.56
CA VAL A 292 -31.52 -7.68 -7.58
C VAL A 292 -31.28 -7.18 -6.14
N GLY A 293 -30.04 -6.80 -5.83
CA GLY A 293 -29.67 -6.27 -4.52
C GLY A 293 -30.36 -4.95 -4.21
N TYR A 294 -30.47 -4.04 -5.18
CA TYR A 294 -31.11 -2.75 -4.99
C TYR A 294 -32.64 -2.88 -4.91
N MET A 295 -33.25 -3.74 -5.72
CA MET A 295 -34.67 -4.08 -5.64
C MET A 295 -35.06 -4.65 -4.28
N ALA A 296 -34.20 -5.50 -3.69
CA ALA A 296 -34.37 -5.98 -2.33
C ALA A 296 -34.36 -4.84 -1.29
N VAL A 297 -33.42 -3.89 -1.40
CA VAL A 297 -33.31 -2.74 -0.49
C VAL A 297 -34.52 -1.81 -0.61
N VAL A 298 -34.89 -1.41 -1.84
CA VAL A 298 -36.04 -0.53 -2.09
C VAL A 298 -37.34 -1.21 -1.68
N GLY A 299 -37.50 -2.49 -2.03
CA GLY A 299 -38.67 -3.29 -1.66
C GLY A 299 -38.86 -3.39 -0.16
N SER A 300 -37.78 -3.63 0.60
CA SER A 300 -37.86 -3.63 2.07
C SER A 300 -38.11 -2.23 2.64
N SER A 301 -37.67 -1.17 1.96
CA SER A 301 -37.84 0.23 2.39
C SER A 301 -39.26 0.78 2.18
N THR A 302 -40.13 0.05 1.46
CA THR A 302 -41.57 0.36 1.34
C THR A 302 -42.29 0.34 2.69
N LEU A 303 -41.68 -0.29 3.71
CA LEU A 303 -42.05 -0.18 5.12
C LEU A 303 -42.30 1.27 5.58
N SER A 304 -41.60 2.24 4.99
CA SER A 304 -41.76 3.66 5.33
C SER A 304 -43.18 4.19 5.13
N TYR A 305 -43.96 3.61 4.22
CA TYR A 305 -45.37 3.95 4.03
C TYR A 305 -46.27 3.52 5.20
N PHE A 306 -45.82 2.54 5.98
CA PHE A 306 -46.62 1.90 7.02
C PHE A 306 -46.16 2.25 8.43
N TYR A 307 -45.15 3.12 8.63
CA TYR A 307 -44.70 3.48 9.98
C TYR A 307 -45.84 4.00 10.88
N PRO A 308 -46.73 4.92 10.44
CA PRO A 308 -47.82 5.38 11.29
C PRO A 308 -48.79 4.25 11.66
N THR A 309 -49.08 3.34 10.72
CA THR A 309 -49.95 2.18 10.92
C THR A 309 -49.34 1.19 11.90
N LEU A 310 -48.06 0.86 11.71
CA LEU A 310 -47.32 -0.05 12.58
C LEU A 310 -47.19 0.50 13.99
N VAL A 311 -46.89 1.79 14.15
CA VAL A 311 -46.79 2.45 15.46
C VAL A 311 -48.15 2.53 16.15
N ARG A 312 -49.25 2.76 15.41
CA ARG A 312 -50.60 2.68 15.96
C ARG A 312 -50.93 1.28 16.49
N GLY A 313 -50.53 0.23 15.76
CA GLY A 313 -50.64 -1.16 16.21
C GLY A 313 -49.84 -1.50 17.48
N LEU A 314 -48.98 -0.59 17.96
CA LEU A 314 -48.25 -0.70 19.23
C LEU A 314 -48.93 0.03 20.40
N GLY A 315 -50.18 0.48 20.22
CA GLY A 315 -50.98 1.09 21.28
C GLY A 315 -50.85 2.62 21.40
N TYR A 316 -50.22 3.29 20.43
CA TYR A 316 -50.20 4.75 20.36
C TYR A 316 -51.43 5.27 19.59
N GLU A 317 -52.28 6.08 20.22
CA GLU A 317 -53.48 6.61 19.56
C GLU A 317 -53.23 7.91 18.78
N ALA A 318 -53.93 8.05 17.65
CA ALA A 318 -54.05 9.29 16.85
C ALA A 318 -52.71 10.03 16.62
N THR A 319 -52.56 11.23 17.18
CA THR A 319 -51.41 12.12 17.00
C THR A 319 -50.13 11.59 17.65
N ALA A 320 -50.25 10.81 18.73
CA ALA A 320 -49.09 10.21 19.39
C ALA A 320 -48.36 9.21 18.47
N ALA A 321 -49.10 8.43 17.66
CA ALA A 321 -48.49 7.51 16.70
C ALA A 321 -47.68 8.23 15.61
N GLN A 322 -48.14 9.42 15.18
CA GLN A 322 -47.45 10.24 14.19
C GLN A 322 -46.19 10.89 14.77
N TYR A 323 -46.23 11.41 16.01
CA TYR A 323 -45.01 11.91 16.66
C TYR A 323 -43.97 10.80 16.88
N MET A 324 -44.45 9.59 17.15
CA MET A 324 -43.59 8.42 17.31
C MET A 324 -43.01 7.89 15.98
N THR A 325 -43.29 8.47 14.81
CA THR A 325 -42.50 8.17 13.61
C THR A 325 -41.24 9.04 13.49
N ILE A 326 -41.18 10.17 14.19
CA ILE A 326 -40.04 11.11 14.12
C ILE A 326 -38.73 10.44 14.60
N PRO A 327 -38.69 9.70 15.73
CA PRO A 327 -37.45 9.04 16.15
C PRO A 327 -36.97 7.96 15.17
N ILE A 328 -37.89 7.28 14.46
CA ILE A 328 -37.55 6.29 13.44
C ILE A 328 -36.70 6.94 12.34
N PHE A 329 -37.16 8.06 11.78
CA PHE A 329 -36.43 8.79 10.73
C PHE A 329 -35.19 9.51 11.26
N GLY A 330 -35.25 10.09 12.46
CA GLY A 330 -34.12 10.80 13.07
C GLY A 330 -32.92 9.89 13.34
N VAL A 331 -33.16 8.68 13.85
CA VAL A 331 -32.09 7.70 14.07
C VAL A 331 -31.58 7.14 12.75
N ALA A 332 -32.47 6.87 11.78
CA ALA A 332 -32.07 6.42 10.44
C ALA A 332 -31.18 7.44 9.71
N PHE A 333 -31.46 8.74 9.85
CA PHE A 333 -30.62 9.83 9.32
C PHE A 333 -29.19 9.76 9.86
N VAL A 334 -29.03 9.60 11.18
CA VAL A 334 -27.72 9.52 11.84
C VAL A 334 -26.93 8.30 11.37
N PHE A 335 -27.54 7.12 11.35
CA PHE A 335 -26.86 5.89 10.91
C PHE A 335 -26.53 5.90 9.41
N THR A 336 -27.36 6.53 8.57
CA THR A 336 -27.06 6.73 7.15
C THR A 336 -25.81 7.61 6.97
N ALA A 337 -25.70 8.71 7.72
CA ALA A 337 -24.53 9.59 7.69
C ALA A 337 -23.25 8.88 8.19
N ILE A 338 -23.33 8.15 9.31
CA ILE A 338 -22.19 7.38 9.85
C ILE A 338 -21.74 6.32 8.84
N THR A 339 -22.69 5.59 8.25
CA THR A 339 -22.39 4.55 7.26
C THR A 339 -21.70 5.13 6.04
N GLY A 340 -22.15 6.28 5.53
CA GLY A 340 -21.49 6.96 4.40
C GLY A 340 -20.03 7.34 4.70
N VAL A 341 -19.76 7.87 5.90
CA VAL A 341 -18.39 8.23 6.32
C VAL A 341 -17.50 6.99 6.49
N LEU A 342 -18.02 5.93 7.11
CA LEU A 342 -17.29 4.68 7.31
C LEU A 342 -17.00 3.96 5.98
N ALA A 343 -17.93 4.01 5.04
CA ALA A 343 -17.81 3.39 3.73
C ALA A 343 -16.76 4.07 2.84
N ASP A 344 -16.61 5.40 2.95
CA ASP A 344 -15.55 6.15 2.25
C ASP A 344 -14.17 5.90 2.86
N ARG A 345 -14.07 5.79 4.19
CA ARG A 345 -12.81 5.41 4.87
C ARG A 345 -12.36 3.98 4.55
N ASN A 346 -13.31 3.09 4.27
CA ASN A 346 -13.07 1.65 4.09
C ASN A 346 -13.70 1.15 2.78
N THR A 347 -13.28 1.72 1.64
CA THR A 347 -13.88 1.47 0.31
C THR A 347 -13.98 -0.01 -0.09
N LYS A 348 -13.02 -0.85 0.35
CA LYS A 348 -12.99 -2.30 0.09
C LYS A 348 -14.12 -3.09 0.78
N TYR A 349 -14.74 -2.55 1.83
CA TYR A 349 -15.71 -3.26 2.67
C TYR A 349 -17.16 -2.82 2.44
N ARG A 350 -17.45 -1.99 1.43
CA ARG A 350 -18.81 -1.49 1.14
C ARG A 350 -19.86 -2.60 1.02
N GLY A 351 -19.56 -3.64 0.23
CA GLY A 351 -20.45 -4.79 0.06
C GLY A 351 -20.68 -5.58 1.36
N LEU A 352 -19.65 -5.71 2.21
CA LEU A 352 -19.79 -6.35 3.52
C LEU A 352 -20.63 -5.49 4.48
N MET A 353 -20.43 -4.17 4.51
CA MET A 353 -21.24 -3.25 5.31
C MET A 353 -22.73 -3.29 4.91
N LEU A 354 -23.02 -3.34 3.60
CA LEU A 354 -24.37 -3.57 3.09
C LEU A 354 -24.95 -4.90 3.57
N THR A 355 -24.16 -5.97 3.46
CA THR A 355 -24.55 -7.30 3.93
C THR A 355 -24.92 -7.27 5.41
N CYS A 356 -24.09 -6.62 6.25
CA CYS A 356 -24.36 -6.47 7.69
C CYS A 356 -25.65 -5.70 7.97
N TRP A 357 -25.89 -4.57 7.30
CA TRP A 357 -27.13 -3.80 7.50
C TRP A 357 -28.37 -4.57 7.08
N MET A 358 -28.29 -5.33 5.98
CA MET A 358 -29.39 -6.20 5.54
C MET A 358 -29.63 -7.37 6.49
N ILE A 359 -28.59 -7.94 7.11
CA ILE A 359 -28.73 -8.93 8.20
C ILE A 359 -29.43 -8.31 9.40
N VAL A 360 -29.00 -7.13 9.85
CA VAL A 360 -29.62 -6.44 10.99
C VAL A 360 -31.10 -6.18 10.73
N ALA A 361 -31.46 -5.67 9.55
CA ALA A 361 -32.84 -5.45 9.16
C ALA A 361 -33.65 -6.76 9.11
N MET A 362 -33.09 -7.83 8.54
CA MET A 362 -33.69 -9.17 8.48
C MET A 362 -33.95 -9.75 9.88
N LEU A 363 -32.97 -9.67 10.78
CA LEU A 363 -33.13 -10.16 12.15
C LEU A 363 -34.19 -9.37 12.89
N CYS A 364 -34.22 -8.04 12.73
CA CYS A 364 -35.26 -7.21 13.34
C CYS A 364 -36.65 -7.56 12.81
N SER A 365 -36.84 -7.75 11.49
CA SER A 365 -38.15 -8.14 10.93
C SER A 365 -38.62 -9.50 11.43
N ILE A 366 -37.71 -10.49 11.55
CA ILE A 366 -38.03 -11.82 12.10
C ILE A 366 -38.42 -11.72 13.58
N VAL A 367 -37.65 -10.97 14.37
CA VAL A 367 -37.90 -10.83 15.82
C VAL A 367 -39.19 -10.08 16.10
N ILE A 368 -39.56 -9.09 15.28
CA ILE A 368 -40.84 -8.37 15.40
C ILE A 368 -42.04 -9.33 15.29
N CYS A 369 -41.95 -10.37 14.45
CA CYS A 369 -42.99 -11.41 14.34
C CYS A 369 -43.17 -12.25 15.62
N ALA A 370 -42.11 -12.38 16.44
CA ALA A 370 -42.10 -13.24 17.62
C ALA A 370 -42.29 -12.49 18.95
N VAL A 371 -41.84 -11.24 19.03
CA VAL A 371 -41.95 -10.39 20.23
C VAL A 371 -43.32 -9.74 20.26
N TYR A 372 -43.97 -9.68 21.43
CA TYR A 372 -45.29 -9.05 21.59
C TYR A 372 -45.27 -7.81 22.50
N ASP A 373 -44.12 -7.47 23.08
CA ASP A 373 -43.95 -6.24 23.84
C ASP A 373 -43.89 -5.02 22.91
N PHE A 374 -44.74 -4.02 23.16
CA PHE A 374 -44.89 -2.85 22.30
C PHE A 374 -43.65 -1.94 22.28
N LYS A 375 -42.94 -1.80 23.40
CA LYS A 375 -41.72 -0.98 23.47
C LYS A 375 -40.57 -1.66 22.72
N ALA A 376 -40.44 -2.97 22.87
CA ALA A 376 -39.44 -3.77 22.16
C ALA A 376 -39.69 -3.75 20.65
N ARG A 377 -40.94 -3.93 20.20
CA ARG A 377 -41.29 -3.83 18.77
C ARG A 377 -40.98 -2.45 18.20
N TYR A 378 -41.28 -1.38 18.92
CA TYR A 378 -40.95 -0.03 18.49
C TYR A 378 -39.43 0.17 18.35
N ALA A 379 -38.63 -0.28 19.33
CA ALA A 379 -37.17 -0.21 19.25
C ALA A 379 -36.62 -1.00 18.05
N LEU A 380 -37.15 -2.19 17.79
CA LEU A 380 -36.78 -3.01 16.63
C LEU A 380 -37.14 -2.33 15.30
N LEU A 381 -38.29 -1.64 15.22
CA LEU A 381 -38.66 -0.84 14.05
C LEU A 381 -37.67 0.30 13.78
N VAL A 382 -37.19 0.99 14.83
CA VAL A 382 -36.18 2.06 14.71
C VAL A 382 -34.85 1.51 14.16
N ILE A 383 -34.39 0.37 14.69
CA ILE A 383 -33.15 -0.27 14.26
C ILE A 383 -33.28 -0.78 12.82
N MET A 384 -34.39 -1.44 12.50
CA MET A 384 -34.67 -1.94 11.16
C MET A 384 -34.71 -0.81 10.13
N ALA A 385 -35.44 0.27 10.42
CA ALA A 385 -35.49 1.46 9.56
C ALA A 385 -34.09 2.04 9.30
N SER A 386 -33.25 2.09 10.33
CA SER A 386 -31.88 2.58 10.23
C SER A 386 -31.05 1.73 9.27
N GLY A 387 -31.14 0.40 9.36
CA GLY A 387 -30.46 -0.51 8.45
C GLY A 387 -30.93 -0.39 7.00
N LEU A 388 -32.24 -0.27 6.78
CA LEU A 388 -32.82 -0.15 5.44
C LEU A 388 -32.41 1.18 4.75
N TRP A 389 -32.55 2.31 5.44
CA TRP A 389 -32.18 3.62 4.88
C TRP A 389 -30.67 3.78 4.67
N ALA A 390 -29.85 3.25 5.59
CA ALA A 390 -28.39 3.22 5.41
C ALA A 390 -27.99 2.35 4.19
N SER A 391 -28.69 1.24 3.96
CA SER A 391 -28.45 0.36 2.81
C SER A 391 -28.84 1.01 1.48
N ASN A 392 -29.88 1.84 1.46
CA ASN A 392 -30.34 2.53 0.24
C ASN A 392 -29.28 3.48 -0.33
N GLY A 393 -28.71 4.37 0.49
CA GLY A 393 -27.63 5.26 0.05
C GLY A 393 -26.34 4.52 -0.31
N LEU A 394 -25.97 3.52 0.50
CA LEU A 394 -24.73 2.79 0.29
C LEU A 394 -24.77 1.87 -0.94
N SER A 395 -25.92 1.29 -1.29
CA SER A 395 -26.06 0.42 -2.47
C SER A 395 -25.90 1.17 -3.78
N LEU A 396 -26.53 2.34 -3.92
CA LEU A 396 -26.34 3.22 -5.08
C LEU A 396 -24.89 3.72 -5.20
N SER A 397 -24.27 4.08 -4.06
CA SER A 397 -22.85 4.43 -4.05
C SER A 397 -21.96 3.27 -4.47
N TYR A 398 -22.24 2.05 -4.00
CA TYR A 398 -21.46 0.86 -4.34
C TYR A 398 -21.55 0.55 -5.83
N ALA A 399 -22.75 0.60 -6.42
CA ALA A 399 -22.95 0.45 -7.86
C ALA A 399 -22.17 1.52 -8.66
N SER A 400 -22.27 2.80 -8.26
CA SER A 400 -21.57 3.92 -8.90
C SER A 400 -20.06 3.74 -8.93
N VAL A 401 -19.48 3.30 -7.82
CA VAL A 401 -18.03 3.04 -7.73
C VAL A 401 -17.64 1.80 -8.52
N SER A 402 -18.42 0.71 -8.44
CA SER A 402 -18.14 -0.54 -9.15
C SER A 402 -18.26 -0.42 -10.67
N PHE A 403 -19.05 0.53 -11.17
CA PHE A 403 -19.13 0.85 -12.60
C PHE A 403 -18.17 1.99 -13.01
N GLY A 404 -17.26 2.42 -12.13
CA GLY A 404 -16.34 3.53 -12.38
C GLY A 404 -15.35 3.30 -13.54
N ASP A 405 -15.00 2.04 -13.82
CA ASP A 405 -14.10 1.64 -14.91
C ASP A 405 -14.83 1.50 -16.27
N MET A 406 -16.17 1.56 -16.30
CA MET A 406 -16.95 1.40 -17.53
C MET A 406 -16.97 2.69 -18.35
N GLU A 407 -17.13 2.56 -19.67
CA GLU A 407 -17.41 3.70 -20.54
C GLU A 407 -18.63 4.50 -20.08
N ARG A 408 -18.60 5.82 -20.33
CA ARG A 408 -19.58 6.77 -19.80
C ARG A 408 -21.02 6.40 -20.13
N GLU A 409 -21.27 6.01 -21.38
CA GLU A 409 -22.60 5.57 -21.84
C GLU A 409 -23.04 4.30 -21.10
N VAL A 410 -22.15 3.33 -20.94
CA VAL A 410 -22.42 2.05 -20.24
C VAL A 410 -22.68 2.30 -18.76
N LYS A 411 -21.87 3.16 -18.12
CA LYS A 411 -22.05 3.54 -16.70
C LYS A 411 -23.38 4.25 -16.48
N ALA A 412 -23.70 5.25 -17.31
CA ALA A 412 -24.94 6.01 -17.20
C ALA A 412 -26.19 5.13 -17.39
N ILE A 413 -26.16 4.21 -18.35
CA ILE A 413 -27.24 3.25 -18.60
C ILE A 413 -27.34 2.22 -17.47
N SER A 414 -26.20 1.68 -16.99
CA SER A 414 -26.20 0.68 -15.91
C SER A 414 -26.72 1.26 -14.59
N LEU A 415 -26.35 2.50 -14.24
CA LEU A 415 -26.88 3.17 -13.05
C LEU A 415 -28.38 3.45 -13.15
N ALA A 416 -28.84 3.91 -14.32
CA ALA A 416 -30.28 4.10 -14.56
C ALA A 416 -31.04 2.77 -14.49
N LEU A 417 -30.48 1.69 -15.04
CA LEU A 417 -31.10 0.36 -15.00
C LEU A 417 -31.22 -0.16 -13.56
N VAL A 418 -30.16 -0.02 -12.75
CA VAL A 418 -30.20 -0.41 -11.33
C VAL A 418 -31.28 0.37 -10.58
N ASN A 419 -31.34 1.70 -10.74
CA ASN A 419 -32.31 2.53 -10.05
C ASN A 419 -33.76 2.26 -10.52
N ALA A 420 -33.99 2.15 -11.83
CA ALA A 420 -35.31 1.91 -12.42
C ALA A 420 -35.90 0.58 -11.96
N MET A 421 -35.13 -0.51 -12.10
CA MET A 421 -35.56 -1.84 -11.69
C MET A 421 -35.74 -1.94 -10.18
N GLY A 422 -34.96 -1.19 -9.39
CA GLY A 422 -35.18 -1.09 -7.94
C GLY A 422 -36.52 -0.46 -7.58
N ASN A 423 -36.90 0.63 -8.26
CA ASN A 423 -38.16 1.33 -8.03
C ASN A 423 -39.40 0.53 -8.48
N LEU A 424 -39.24 -0.51 -9.30
CA LEU A 424 -40.31 -1.48 -9.59
C LEU A 424 -40.88 -2.10 -8.30
N ALA A 425 -40.07 -2.21 -7.25
CA ALA A 425 -40.48 -2.73 -5.96
C ALA A 425 -41.57 -1.92 -5.25
N GLN A 426 -41.72 -0.64 -5.60
CA GLN A 426 -42.74 0.24 -5.02
C GLN A 426 -44.16 -0.16 -5.43
N ILE A 427 -44.33 -0.85 -6.56
CA ILE A 427 -45.64 -1.27 -7.07
C ILE A 427 -46.27 -2.33 -6.17
N TYR A 428 -45.52 -3.38 -5.81
CA TYR A 428 -46.03 -4.42 -4.91
C TYR A 428 -45.86 -4.06 -3.43
N GLY A 429 -44.89 -3.19 -3.08
CA GLY A 429 -44.64 -2.74 -1.71
C GLY A 429 -45.85 -2.11 -1.04
N ALA A 430 -46.72 -1.45 -1.82
CA ALA A 430 -47.96 -0.83 -1.35
C ALA A 430 -48.99 -1.84 -0.77
N TYR A 431 -48.84 -3.14 -1.02
CA TYR A 431 -49.78 -4.17 -0.59
C TYR A 431 -49.25 -5.05 0.57
N LEU A 432 -48.09 -4.71 1.15
CA LEU A 432 -47.39 -5.59 2.09
C LEU A 432 -48.02 -5.66 3.51
N PHE A 433 -48.80 -4.66 3.91
CA PHE A 433 -49.37 -4.57 5.27
C PHE A 433 -50.90 -4.40 5.24
N PRO A 434 -51.67 -5.45 4.90
CA PRO A 434 -53.13 -5.41 4.91
C PRO A 434 -53.68 -5.38 6.35
N ASN A 435 -54.84 -4.74 6.54
CA ASN A 435 -55.49 -4.63 7.85
C ASN A 435 -55.93 -6.01 8.41
N ASP A 436 -56.20 -6.99 7.55
CA ASP A 436 -56.60 -8.34 7.97
C ASP A 436 -55.48 -9.11 8.72
N ASP A 437 -54.25 -8.61 8.64
CA ASP A 437 -53.06 -9.15 9.33
C ASP A 437 -52.72 -8.35 10.61
N GLU A 438 -53.52 -7.33 10.95
CA GLU A 438 -53.38 -6.59 12.22
C GLU A 438 -53.60 -7.51 13.44
N PRO A 439 -52.86 -7.36 14.56
CA PRO A 439 -51.74 -6.45 14.81
C PRO A 439 -50.36 -7.08 14.55
N LYS A 440 -50.30 -8.23 13.87
CA LYS A 440 -49.06 -9.00 13.73
C LYS A 440 -48.30 -8.65 12.46
N TYR A 441 -49.01 -8.37 11.37
CA TYR A 441 -48.47 -8.04 10.06
C TYR A 441 -47.41 -9.05 9.59
N LEU A 442 -47.69 -10.35 9.82
CA LEU A 442 -46.76 -11.45 9.53
C LEU A 442 -46.39 -11.53 8.05
N MET A 443 -47.32 -11.22 7.16
CA MET A 443 -47.07 -11.18 5.71
C MET A 443 -46.04 -10.10 5.38
N GLY A 444 -46.24 -8.87 5.88
CA GLY A 444 -45.36 -7.74 5.59
C GLY A 444 -43.94 -7.97 6.12
N PHE A 445 -43.80 -8.35 7.38
CA PHE A 445 -42.47 -8.64 7.96
C PHE A 445 -41.84 -9.91 7.39
N GLY A 446 -42.63 -10.92 7.00
CA GLY A 446 -42.15 -12.12 6.32
C GLY A 446 -41.55 -11.81 4.94
N VAL A 447 -42.26 -11.02 4.12
CA VAL A 447 -41.77 -10.58 2.80
C VAL A 447 -40.52 -9.70 2.96
N ILE A 448 -40.53 -8.74 3.89
CA ILE A 448 -39.34 -7.91 4.18
C ILE A 448 -38.15 -8.79 4.58
N SER A 449 -38.34 -9.81 5.41
CA SER A 449 -37.27 -10.73 5.80
C SER A 449 -36.68 -11.46 4.59
N GLY A 450 -37.53 -11.94 3.67
CA GLY A 450 -37.10 -12.60 2.43
C GLY A 450 -36.38 -11.66 1.46
N LEU A 451 -36.84 -10.41 1.33
CA LEU A 451 -36.17 -9.37 0.55
C LEU A 451 -34.81 -9.03 1.17
N CYS A 452 -34.74 -8.87 2.50
CA CYS A 452 -33.47 -8.65 3.19
C CYS A 452 -32.48 -9.80 2.97
N LEU A 453 -32.92 -11.06 3.06
CA LEU A 453 -32.09 -12.23 2.76
C LEU A 453 -31.58 -12.21 1.31
N THR A 454 -32.43 -11.83 0.35
CA THR A 454 -32.03 -11.69 -1.06
C THR A 454 -30.94 -10.63 -1.22
N GLY A 455 -31.06 -9.49 -0.51
CA GLY A 455 -30.02 -8.46 -0.45
C GLY A 455 -28.72 -8.95 0.18
N VAL A 456 -28.79 -9.72 1.27
CA VAL A 456 -27.62 -10.35 1.92
C VAL A 456 -26.86 -11.23 0.93
N VAL A 457 -27.57 -12.13 0.23
CA VAL A 457 -26.94 -13.02 -0.75
C VAL A 457 -26.31 -12.21 -1.88
N SER A 458 -27.04 -11.25 -2.47
CA SER A 458 -26.53 -10.47 -3.59
C SER A 458 -25.29 -9.64 -3.24
N TYR A 459 -25.33 -8.86 -2.14
CA TYR A 459 -24.19 -8.00 -1.78
C TYR A 459 -23.00 -8.78 -1.23
N PHE A 460 -23.23 -9.93 -0.58
CA PHE A 460 -22.14 -10.84 -0.21
C PHE A 460 -21.48 -11.44 -1.46
N SER A 461 -22.26 -11.89 -2.44
CA SER A 461 -21.73 -12.38 -3.72
C SER A 461 -20.96 -11.29 -4.48
N LEU A 462 -21.46 -10.05 -4.53
CA LEU A 462 -20.75 -8.92 -5.13
C LEU A 462 -19.44 -8.62 -4.41
N TRP A 463 -19.45 -8.60 -3.07
CA TRP A 463 -18.24 -8.40 -2.28
C TRP A 463 -17.21 -9.51 -2.50
N TYR A 464 -17.65 -10.77 -2.52
CA TYR A 464 -16.78 -11.93 -2.74
C TYR A 464 -16.16 -11.92 -4.14
N THR A 465 -16.97 -11.65 -5.17
CA THR A 465 -16.53 -11.67 -6.58
C THR A 465 -15.69 -10.45 -6.98
N PHE A 466 -15.85 -9.30 -6.31
CA PHE A 466 -15.01 -8.12 -6.53
C PHE A 466 -13.72 -8.11 -5.70
N ARG A 467 -13.44 -9.15 -4.90
CA ARG A 467 -12.10 -9.34 -4.33
C ARG A 467 -11.13 -9.61 -5.48
N ARG A 468 -10.17 -8.71 -5.68
CA ARG A 468 -9.06 -8.94 -6.60
C ARG A 468 -8.31 -10.19 -6.15
N THR A 469 -8.21 -11.18 -7.02
CA THR A 469 -7.33 -12.32 -6.82
C THR A 469 -5.90 -11.84 -7.08
N ALA A 470 -5.02 -12.05 -6.10
CA ALA A 470 -3.62 -11.66 -6.20
C ALA A 470 -2.91 -12.40 -7.35
N ILE A 471 -3.35 -13.61 -7.66
CA ILE A 471 -2.88 -14.41 -8.79
C ILE A 471 -4.09 -14.83 -9.61
N THR A 472 -4.02 -14.61 -10.92
CA THR A 472 -4.99 -15.10 -11.90
C THR A 472 -4.26 -16.02 -12.86
N VAL A 473 -4.87 -17.17 -13.14
CA VAL A 473 -4.34 -18.15 -14.08
C VAL A 473 -5.41 -18.42 -15.12
N ASP A 474 -5.08 -18.18 -16.39
CA ASP A 474 -5.94 -18.52 -17.53
C ASP A 474 -5.19 -19.44 -18.47
N GLY A 475 -5.51 -20.73 -18.44
CA GLY A 475 -4.79 -21.77 -19.16
C GLY A 475 -3.31 -21.84 -18.78
N THR A 476 -2.45 -21.25 -19.61
CA THR A 476 -0.99 -21.17 -19.43
C THR A 476 -0.47 -19.74 -19.35
N SER A 477 -1.36 -18.77 -19.15
CA SER A 477 -1.04 -17.38 -18.86
C SER A 477 -1.18 -17.12 -17.36
N PHE A 478 -0.19 -16.43 -16.78
CA PHE A 478 -0.08 -16.18 -15.35
C PHE A 478 0.01 -14.67 -15.10
N ALA A 479 -0.86 -14.16 -14.22
CA ALA A 479 -0.89 -12.76 -13.86
C ALA A 479 -0.87 -12.58 -12.34
N PHE A 480 0.12 -11.84 -11.84
CA PHE A 480 0.27 -11.46 -10.44
C PHE A 480 -0.08 -9.98 -10.31
N THR A 481 -1.01 -9.66 -9.43
CA THR A 481 -1.58 -8.32 -9.29
C THR A 481 -1.37 -7.80 -7.87
N GLY A 482 -0.62 -6.70 -7.76
CA GLY A 482 -0.53 -5.90 -6.54
C GLY A 482 -1.56 -4.78 -6.49
N HIS A 483 -1.31 -3.78 -5.65
CA HIS A 483 -2.10 -2.55 -5.65
C HIS A 483 -1.84 -1.72 -6.91
N ASN A 484 -0.56 -1.59 -7.29
CA ASN A 484 -0.12 -0.75 -8.41
C ASN A 484 0.75 -1.50 -9.44
N VAL A 485 1.09 -2.78 -9.17
CA VAL A 485 1.94 -3.61 -10.04
C VAL A 485 1.15 -4.71 -10.74
N SER A 486 1.58 -5.07 -11.95
CA SER A 486 1.26 -6.34 -12.58
C SER A 486 2.54 -7.02 -13.08
N TYR A 487 2.69 -8.30 -12.76
CA TYR A 487 3.72 -9.18 -13.31
C TYR A 487 3.03 -10.27 -14.10
N ARG A 488 3.35 -10.39 -15.39
CA ARG A 488 2.64 -11.27 -16.32
C ARG A 488 3.64 -12.04 -17.17
N PHE A 489 3.39 -13.32 -17.34
CA PHE A 489 4.12 -14.19 -18.24
C PHE A 489 3.22 -15.34 -18.69
N HIS A 490 3.60 -16.00 -19.78
CA HIS A 490 2.87 -17.15 -20.31
C HIS A 490 3.82 -18.26 -20.75
N VAL A 491 3.25 -19.44 -21.03
CA VAL A 491 3.95 -20.53 -21.71
C VAL A 491 3.80 -20.35 -23.21
N ASP A 492 4.92 -20.26 -23.92
CA ASP A 492 4.91 -20.30 -25.38
C ASP A 492 4.46 -21.69 -25.86
N ALA A 493 3.40 -21.74 -26.67
CA ALA A 493 2.75 -22.99 -27.04
C ALA A 493 3.61 -23.90 -27.93
N ASP A 494 4.53 -23.33 -28.70
CA ASP A 494 5.34 -24.06 -29.67
C ASP A 494 6.64 -24.60 -29.02
N THR A 495 7.23 -23.83 -28.12
CA THR A 495 8.54 -24.14 -27.51
C THR A 495 8.42 -24.69 -26.09
N GLY A 496 7.34 -24.37 -25.36
CA GLY A 496 7.18 -24.65 -23.94
C GLY A 496 8.01 -23.74 -23.02
N ASP A 497 8.66 -22.71 -23.56
CA ASP A 497 9.44 -21.72 -22.79
C ASP A 497 8.51 -20.76 -22.04
N LEU A 498 9.00 -20.17 -20.94
CA LEU A 498 8.26 -19.16 -20.18
C LEU A 498 8.64 -17.76 -20.65
N VAL A 499 7.68 -17.02 -21.19
CA VAL A 499 7.87 -15.70 -21.82
C VAL A 499 7.27 -14.59 -20.97
N THR A 500 8.07 -13.61 -20.59
CA THR A 500 7.65 -12.43 -19.82
C THR A 500 6.88 -11.45 -20.71
N ASP A 501 5.66 -11.12 -20.31
CA ASP A 501 4.80 -10.17 -21.03
C ASP A 501 4.91 -8.77 -20.44
N HIS A 502 4.88 -8.66 -19.11
CA HIS A 502 4.83 -7.37 -18.43
C HIS A 502 5.38 -7.46 -17.01
N PHE A 503 6.15 -6.46 -16.60
CA PHE A 503 6.46 -6.22 -15.20
C PHE A 503 6.52 -4.72 -14.95
N GLY A 504 5.44 -4.14 -14.44
CA GLY A 504 5.33 -2.70 -14.25
C GLY A 504 3.97 -2.30 -13.72
N GLY A 505 3.47 -1.14 -14.15
CA GLY A 505 2.17 -0.61 -13.74
C GLY A 505 1.00 -1.58 -13.91
N TYR A 506 -0.09 -1.38 -13.18
CA TYR A 506 -1.25 -2.27 -13.23
C TYR A 506 -1.79 -2.47 -14.65
N ALA A 507 -1.86 -3.73 -15.11
CA ALA A 507 -2.30 -4.13 -16.44
C ALA A 507 -3.30 -5.30 -16.33
N PRO A 508 -4.62 -5.07 -16.43
CA PRO A 508 -5.64 -6.09 -16.18
C PRO A 508 -5.88 -7.06 -17.35
N GLU A 509 -5.65 -6.62 -18.59
CA GLU A 509 -5.99 -7.36 -19.80
C GLU A 509 -4.91 -8.39 -20.19
N ASP A 510 -5.36 -9.50 -20.78
CA ASP A 510 -4.51 -10.52 -21.42
C ASP A 510 -4.33 -10.23 -22.92
N GLY A 511 -3.32 -10.84 -23.54
CA GLY A 511 -3.25 -10.97 -25.01
C GLY A 511 -2.41 -9.92 -25.77
N LEU A 512 -1.69 -9.04 -25.06
CA LEU A 512 -0.63 -8.23 -25.68
C LEU A 512 0.63 -9.08 -25.87
N VAL A 513 0.59 -10.03 -26.80
CA VAL A 513 1.76 -10.83 -27.17
C VAL A 513 2.66 -9.97 -28.07
N CYS A 514 3.88 -9.68 -27.62
CA CYS A 514 4.88 -9.03 -28.46
C CYS A 514 5.41 -10.03 -29.50
N ASP A 515 5.25 -9.71 -30.79
CA ASP A 515 5.90 -10.45 -31.87
C ASP A 515 7.42 -10.21 -31.81
N PRO A 516 8.26 -11.24 -31.58
CA PRO A 516 9.72 -11.09 -31.55
C PRO A 516 10.33 -10.76 -32.93
N GLY A 517 9.51 -10.75 -33.99
CA GLY A 517 9.90 -10.49 -35.37
C GLY A 517 10.57 -11.71 -36.03
N GLU A 518 10.66 -11.68 -37.36
CA GLU A 518 11.28 -12.76 -38.13
C GLU A 518 12.80 -12.88 -37.82
N PRO A 519 13.31 -14.07 -37.45
CA PRO A 519 14.72 -14.26 -37.22
C PRO A 519 15.55 -14.06 -38.49
N GLN A 520 16.51 -13.14 -38.43
CA GLN A 520 17.56 -12.97 -39.46
C GLN A 520 18.96 -13.01 -38.82
N GLY A 521 19.93 -13.54 -39.55
CA GLY A 521 21.31 -13.70 -39.07
C GLY A 521 21.45 -14.85 -38.07
N TRP A 522 22.33 -14.69 -37.08
CA TRP A 522 22.61 -15.74 -36.09
C TRP A 522 21.65 -15.72 -34.89
N ALA A 523 20.99 -14.60 -34.59
CA ALA A 523 20.11 -14.45 -33.43
C ALA A 523 18.72 -15.09 -33.67
N PRO A 524 18.44 -16.26 -33.06
CA PRO A 524 17.16 -16.96 -33.25
C PRO A 524 16.04 -16.29 -32.44
N ALA A 525 14.81 -16.82 -32.56
CA ALA A 525 13.65 -16.33 -31.81
C ALA A 525 13.92 -16.28 -30.29
N LEU A 526 14.59 -17.29 -29.73
CA LEU A 526 14.95 -17.32 -28.30
C LEU A 526 15.81 -16.13 -27.84
N SER A 527 16.63 -15.52 -28.71
CA SER A 527 17.41 -14.31 -28.39
C SER A 527 16.62 -13.00 -28.52
N ARG A 528 15.41 -13.07 -29.10
CA ARG A 528 14.50 -11.94 -29.34
C ARG A 528 13.31 -11.95 -28.39
N SER A 529 13.06 -13.07 -27.71
CA SER A 529 12.02 -13.21 -26.69
C SER A 529 12.50 -12.76 -25.30
N ARG A 530 11.55 -12.32 -24.48
CA ARG A 530 11.73 -11.96 -23.08
C ARG A 530 11.45 -13.18 -22.21
N ARG A 531 12.45 -13.72 -21.51
CA ARG A 531 12.38 -15.07 -20.91
C ARG A 531 12.42 -15.02 -19.38
N GLU A 532 11.63 -15.87 -18.73
CA GLU A 532 11.57 -15.94 -17.26
C GLU A 532 12.74 -16.73 -16.64
N PHE A 533 13.23 -17.77 -17.32
CA PHE A 533 14.29 -18.66 -16.82
C PHE A 533 15.22 -19.13 -17.95
N PRO A 534 16.04 -18.22 -18.50
CA PRO A 534 16.84 -18.49 -19.69
C PRO A 534 18.00 -19.47 -19.45
N ASP A 535 18.08 -20.50 -20.29
CA ASP A 535 19.16 -21.49 -20.38
C ASP A 535 20.31 -21.05 -21.30
N SER A 536 21.35 -21.90 -21.39
CA SER A 536 22.47 -21.79 -22.33
C SER A 536 22.54 -23.02 -23.24
N GLY A 537 23.10 -22.84 -24.45
CA GLY A 537 23.44 -23.93 -25.37
C GLY A 537 22.42 -24.22 -26.47
N ARG A 538 21.31 -23.47 -26.54
CA ARG A 538 20.24 -23.65 -27.56
C ARG A 538 19.99 -22.44 -28.47
N GLY A 539 20.93 -21.50 -28.48
CA GLY A 539 20.91 -20.34 -29.38
C GLY A 539 20.53 -19.01 -28.74
N ASP A 540 20.11 -18.98 -27.46
CA ASP A 540 20.12 -17.73 -26.71
C ASP A 540 21.55 -17.37 -26.31
N PHE A 541 22.15 -16.39 -26.99
CA PHE A 541 23.54 -15.97 -26.73
C PHE A 541 23.71 -15.00 -25.56
N ARG A 542 22.60 -14.54 -24.99
CA ARG A 542 22.61 -13.71 -23.79
C ARG A 542 23.03 -14.54 -22.59
N THR A 543 23.47 -13.86 -21.55
CA THR A 543 23.86 -14.44 -20.27
C THR A 543 22.69 -15.29 -19.71
N PRO A 544 22.92 -16.57 -19.34
CA PRO A 544 21.87 -17.44 -18.85
C PRO A 544 21.61 -17.22 -17.35
N ALA A 545 20.40 -17.54 -16.91
CA ALA A 545 20.01 -17.56 -15.50
C ALA A 545 20.60 -18.78 -14.79
N PHE A 546 20.83 -19.88 -15.49
CA PHE A 546 21.39 -21.08 -14.90
C PHE A 546 22.31 -21.81 -15.89
N GLN A 547 23.19 -22.67 -15.36
CA GLN A 547 24.04 -23.54 -16.16
C GLN A 547 24.20 -24.87 -15.42
N ILE A 548 23.82 -25.96 -16.08
CA ILE A 548 23.91 -27.33 -15.54
C ILE A 548 24.90 -28.10 -16.38
N ARG A 549 25.96 -28.60 -15.76
CA ARG A 549 26.89 -29.55 -16.37
C ARG A 549 26.33 -30.96 -16.18
N GLN A 550 25.95 -31.58 -17.29
CA GLN A 550 25.42 -32.94 -17.32
C GLN A 550 26.51 -33.98 -17.03
N SER A 551 26.12 -35.23 -16.79
CA SER A 551 27.07 -36.30 -16.44
C SER A 551 28.09 -36.58 -17.54
N GLU A 552 27.73 -36.39 -18.81
CA GLU A 552 28.63 -36.48 -19.96
C GLU A 552 29.50 -35.23 -20.21
N GLY A 553 29.31 -34.16 -19.43
CA GLY A 553 30.10 -32.93 -19.49
C GLY A 553 29.53 -31.81 -20.37
N SER A 554 28.41 -32.03 -21.06
CA SER A 554 27.66 -30.99 -21.76
C SER A 554 27.10 -29.94 -20.79
N THR A 555 26.83 -28.72 -21.26
CA THR A 555 26.15 -27.66 -20.48
C THR A 555 24.80 -27.24 -21.06
N VAL A 556 24.25 -28.06 -21.96
CA VAL A 556 22.95 -27.82 -22.57
C VAL A 556 21.84 -28.15 -21.57
N SER A 557 20.78 -27.34 -21.57
CA SER A 557 19.54 -27.64 -20.86
C SER A 557 18.33 -27.16 -21.65
N GLU A 558 17.24 -27.90 -21.63
CA GLU A 558 15.98 -27.53 -22.29
C GLU A 558 14.80 -27.67 -21.33
N PHE A 559 14.64 -26.71 -20.42
CA PHE A 559 13.46 -26.70 -19.55
C PHE A 559 12.21 -26.31 -20.34
N LYS A 560 11.20 -27.18 -20.33
CA LYS A 560 9.87 -26.95 -20.87
C LYS A 560 8.83 -26.98 -19.77
N TYR A 561 7.80 -26.16 -19.91
CA TYR A 561 6.66 -26.16 -18.99
C TYR A 561 5.99 -27.54 -18.90
N LYS A 562 5.75 -27.98 -17.66
CA LYS A 562 5.04 -29.23 -17.34
C LYS A 562 3.72 -28.98 -16.62
N SER A 563 3.73 -28.16 -15.56
CA SER A 563 2.56 -27.91 -14.73
C SER A 563 2.71 -26.66 -13.88
N HIS A 564 1.61 -26.21 -13.27
CA HIS A 564 1.63 -25.19 -12.23
C HIS A 564 0.69 -25.56 -11.08
N ALA A 565 0.90 -24.96 -9.90
CA ALA A 565 0.02 -25.10 -8.75
C ALA A 565 -0.03 -23.80 -7.94
N LEU A 566 -1.24 -23.37 -7.57
CA LEU A 566 -1.40 -22.33 -6.56
C LEU A 566 -1.05 -22.90 -5.19
N VAL A 567 -0.31 -22.12 -4.41
CA VAL A 567 0.13 -22.47 -3.06
C VAL A 567 -0.47 -21.47 -2.08
N SER A 568 -1.04 -21.98 -0.99
CA SER A 568 -1.58 -21.18 0.10
C SER A 568 -0.46 -20.46 0.85
N GLY A 569 -0.66 -19.17 1.13
CA GLY A 569 0.30 -18.26 1.71
C GLY A 569 1.62 -18.29 0.95
N LYS A 570 2.73 -18.19 1.69
CA LYS A 570 4.08 -18.37 1.16
C LYS A 570 4.81 -19.50 1.89
N PRO A 571 5.30 -20.53 1.17
CA PRO A 571 6.08 -21.60 1.78
C PRO A 571 7.47 -21.09 2.20
N SER A 572 8.01 -21.68 3.27
CA SER A 572 9.40 -21.47 3.71
C SER A 572 10.39 -22.13 2.76
N LEU A 573 11.59 -21.56 2.65
CA LEU A 573 12.71 -22.21 1.96
C LEU A 573 13.53 -23.02 2.98
N GLN A 574 13.81 -24.27 2.66
CA GLN A 574 14.45 -25.17 3.61
C GLN A 574 15.87 -24.69 3.93
N GLY A 575 16.10 -24.32 5.21
CA GLY A 575 17.41 -23.90 5.73
C GLY A 575 17.90 -22.55 5.21
N LEU A 576 17.06 -21.77 4.52
CA LEU A 576 17.39 -20.45 3.98
C LEU A 576 16.45 -19.38 4.54
N PRO A 577 16.94 -18.15 4.72
CA PRO A 577 16.08 -17.03 5.04
C PRO A 577 15.15 -16.72 3.87
N ALA A 578 13.93 -16.34 4.20
CA ALA A 578 12.85 -16.08 3.27
C ALA A 578 11.80 -15.17 3.90
N THR A 579 11.12 -14.40 3.07
CA THR A 579 9.91 -13.68 3.46
C THR A 579 8.79 -14.65 3.82
N PHE A 580 7.87 -14.22 4.68
CA PHE A 580 6.78 -15.04 5.20
C PHE A 580 5.44 -14.30 5.19
N GLY A 581 4.34 -15.02 5.02
CA GLY A 581 2.99 -14.45 5.05
C GLY A 581 1.90 -15.50 4.94
N SER A 582 0.72 -15.15 5.44
CA SER A 582 -0.49 -15.99 5.35
C SER A 582 -1.27 -15.72 4.06
N ASP A 583 -2.32 -16.49 3.78
CA ASP A 583 -3.24 -16.26 2.64
C ASP A 583 -3.81 -14.83 2.57
N GLY A 584 -3.88 -14.12 3.70
CA GLY A 584 -4.36 -12.75 3.76
C GLY A 584 -3.34 -11.72 3.24
N ASP A 585 -2.06 -12.07 3.24
CA ASP A 585 -0.95 -11.15 2.98
C ASP A 585 -0.25 -11.42 1.64
N VAL A 586 -0.19 -12.69 1.25
CA VAL A 586 0.58 -13.19 0.12
C VAL A 586 -0.14 -14.34 -0.57
N ALA A 587 0.03 -14.43 -1.88
CA ALA A 587 -0.37 -15.59 -2.67
C ALA A 587 0.85 -16.10 -3.45
N SER A 588 0.95 -17.41 -3.62
CA SER A 588 2.05 -18.04 -4.33
C SER A 588 1.60 -18.95 -5.47
N LEU A 589 2.42 -18.99 -6.53
CA LEU A 589 2.31 -19.91 -7.66
C LEU A 589 3.63 -20.66 -7.80
N LYS A 590 3.55 -21.98 -7.90
CA LYS A 590 4.68 -22.83 -8.30
C LYS A 590 4.50 -23.21 -9.76
N VAL A 591 5.54 -23.00 -10.57
CA VAL A 591 5.60 -23.45 -11.97
C VAL A 591 6.70 -24.50 -12.10
N THR A 592 6.37 -25.67 -12.61
CA THR A 592 7.29 -26.80 -12.78
C THR A 592 7.71 -26.90 -14.24
N LEU A 593 9.03 -26.90 -14.47
CA LEU A 593 9.66 -27.11 -15.76
C LEU A 593 10.46 -28.42 -15.73
N VAL A 594 10.56 -29.10 -16.88
CA VAL A 594 11.36 -30.32 -17.03
C VAL A 594 12.23 -30.26 -18.26
N ASP A 595 13.46 -30.76 -18.12
CA ASP A 595 14.32 -31.17 -19.22
C ASP A 595 14.30 -32.71 -19.26
N ASP A 596 13.52 -33.26 -20.21
CA ASP A 596 13.35 -34.71 -20.35
C ASP A 596 14.63 -35.40 -20.84
N VAL A 597 15.52 -34.70 -21.55
CA VAL A 597 16.79 -35.26 -22.06
C VAL A 597 17.74 -35.51 -20.90
N SER A 598 17.86 -34.51 -20.02
CA SER A 598 18.77 -34.55 -18.87
C SER A 598 18.13 -35.14 -17.62
N SER A 599 16.81 -35.41 -17.65
CA SER A 599 16.02 -35.84 -16.49
C SER A 599 16.17 -34.89 -15.30
N VAL A 600 16.05 -33.58 -15.55
CA VAL A 600 16.12 -32.53 -14.52
C VAL A 600 14.78 -31.81 -14.44
N GLU A 601 14.34 -31.50 -13.23
CA GLU A 601 13.14 -30.69 -12.97
C GLU A 601 13.55 -29.38 -12.28
N ALA A 602 12.92 -28.27 -12.66
CA ALA A 602 13.05 -26.98 -12.01
C ALA A 602 11.68 -26.47 -11.55
N GLU A 603 11.55 -26.15 -10.27
CA GLU A 603 10.36 -25.53 -9.70
C GLU A 603 10.64 -24.04 -9.45
N LEU A 604 9.96 -23.17 -10.21
CA LEU A 604 9.99 -21.73 -10.02
C LEU A 604 8.86 -21.34 -9.07
N LEU A 605 9.21 -20.78 -7.92
CA LEU A 605 8.25 -20.25 -6.95
C LEU A 605 8.10 -18.75 -7.15
N TYR A 606 6.87 -18.28 -7.38
CA TYR A 606 6.50 -16.88 -7.46
C TYR A 606 5.56 -16.55 -6.31
N SER A 607 5.80 -15.46 -5.59
CA SER A 607 4.90 -14.99 -4.52
C SER A 607 4.64 -13.50 -4.68
N ILE A 608 3.37 -13.09 -4.65
CA ILE A 608 2.97 -11.68 -4.70
C ILE A 608 2.47 -11.26 -3.32
N PHE A 609 3.06 -10.20 -2.77
CA PHE A 609 2.51 -9.50 -1.61
C PHE A 609 1.79 -8.24 -2.09
N PRO A 610 0.45 -8.26 -2.28
CA PRO A 610 -0.23 -7.22 -3.03
C PRO A 610 -0.14 -5.84 -2.37
N LYS A 611 -0.09 -5.80 -1.03
CA LYS A 611 0.00 -4.54 -0.26
C LYS A 611 1.31 -3.79 -0.48
N TYR A 612 2.39 -4.51 -0.80
CA TYR A 612 3.73 -3.95 -0.93
C TYR A 612 4.21 -3.92 -2.39
N ASP A 613 3.35 -4.27 -3.35
CA ASP A 613 3.71 -4.33 -4.78
C ASP A 613 4.98 -5.16 -5.03
N ALA A 614 5.15 -6.24 -4.24
CA ALA A 614 6.38 -7.03 -4.21
C ALA A 614 6.18 -8.44 -4.78
N ILE A 615 7.01 -8.79 -5.77
CA ILE A 615 7.12 -10.13 -6.35
C ILE A 615 8.37 -10.80 -5.79
N VAL A 616 8.22 -11.97 -5.20
CA VAL A 616 9.31 -12.76 -4.63
C VAL A 616 9.51 -14.02 -5.46
N ARG A 617 10.75 -14.30 -5.87
CA ARG A 617 11.09 -15.51 -6.63
C ARG A 617 12.21 -16.32 -6.00
N SER A 618 12.11 -17.63 -6.14
CA SER A 618 13.19 -18.59 -5.91
C SER A 618 13.04 -19.79 -6.84
N VAL A 619 14.08 -20.61 -6.97
CA VAL A 619 14.08 -21.81 -7.80
C VAL A 619 14.58 -23.01 -7.02
N THR A 620 13.91 -24.15 -7.19
CA THR A 620 14.37 -25.45 -6.71
C THR A 620 14.68 -26.35 -7.91
N VAL A 621 15.93 -26.77 -8.06
CA VAL A 621 16.36 -27.72 -9.11
C VAL A 621 16.48 -29.11 -8.52
N LYS A 622 15.89 -30.10 -9.18
CA LYS A 622 15.88 -31.50 -8.77
C LYS A 622 16.45 -32.39 -9.86
N ASN A 623 17.43 -33.22 -9.49
CA ASN A 623 17.92 -34.26 -10.37
C ASN A 623 16.99 -35.48 -10.29
N THR A 624 16.23 -35.75 -11.36
CA THR A 624 15.33 -36.91 -11.45
C THR A 624 15.94 -38.08 -12.24
N GLY A 625 17.16 -37.91 -12.75
CA GLY A 625 17.93 -38.94 -13.45
C GLY A 625 18.66 -39.89 -12.51
N HIS A 626 19.62 -40.62 -13.07
CA HIS A 626 20.42 -41.64 -12.36
C HIS A 626 21.86 -41.20 -12.05
N ASP A 627 22.43 -40.34 -12.89
CA ASP A 627 23.80 -39.85 -12.72
C ASP A 627 23.82 -38.49 -12.02
N ALA A 628 24.95 -38.15 -11.38
CA ALA A 628 25.12 -36.84 -10.78
C ALA A 628 25.34 -35.76 -11.84
N ILE A 629 24.70 -34.61 -11.65
CA ILE A 629 24.90 -33.39 -12.44
C ILE A 629 25.59 -32.33 -11.57
N VAL A 630 26.06 -31.24 -12.17
CA VAL A 630 26.66 -30.12 -11.43
C VAL A 630 25.98 -28.81 -11.80
N LEU A 631 25.51 -28.05 -10.82
CA LEU A 631 24.99 -26.70 -11.03
C LEU A 631 26.16 -25.71 -10.98
N ASP A 632 26.52 -25.09 -12.09
CA ASP A 632 27.62 -24.11 -12.18
C ASP A 632 27.11 -22.66 -12.07
N LYS A 633 25.83 -22.43 -12.38
CA LYS A 633 25.18 -21.13 -12.19
C LYS A 633 23.71 -21.35 -11.83
N LEU A 634 23.20 -20.56 -10.89
CA LEU A 634 21.78 -20.52 -10.55
C LEU A 634 21.37 -19.14 -10.02
N ALA A 635 20.75 -18.34 -10.88
CA ALA A 635 20.09 -17.10 -10.52
C ALA A 635 18.74 -17.40 -9.86
N SER A 636 18.41 -16.63 -8.83
CA SER A 636 17.13 -16.73 -8.11
C SER A 636 16.02 -15.95 -8.81
N PHE A 637 16.39 -14.93 -9.58
CA PHE A 637 15.49 -14.06 -10.33
C PHE A 637 16.13 -13.72 -11.68
N SER A 638 15.32 -13.76 -12.74
CA SER A 638 15.70 -13.29 -14.08
C SER A 638 14.49 -12.61 -14.73
N VAL A 639 14.70 -11.42 -15.28
CA VAL A 639 13.66 -10.69 -16.02
C VAL A 639 14.26 -10.04 -17.26
N ASP A 640 13.54 -10.17 -18.36
CA ASP A 640 13.85 -9.47 -19.61
C ASP A 640 12.89 -8.29 -19.78
N PHE A 641 13.45 -7.09 -19.78
CA PHE A 641 12.76 -5.85 -20.10
C PHE A 641 12.64 -5.67 -21.62
N PRO A 642 11.61 -4.93 -22.08
CA PRO A 642 11.53 -4.51 -23.48
C PRO A 642 12.70 -3.58 -23.84
N TYR A 643 12.73 -3.11 -25.09
CA TYR A 643 13.70 -2.09 -25.48
C TYR A 643 13.36 -0.74 -24.82
N GLU A 644 14.20 -0.33 -23.88
CA GLU A 644 14.15 0.95 -23.21
C GLU A 644 15.54 1.39 -22.73
N ASP A 645 15.68 2.66 -22.39
CA ASP A 645 16.91 3.20 -21.82
C ASP A 645 16.82 3.20 -20.29
N LEU A 646 17.64 2.32 -19.69
CA LEU A 646 17.70 2.09 -18.25
C LEU A 646 19.03 2.52 -17.65
N GLU A 647 19.00 2.77 -16.35
CA GLU A 647 20.16 3.01 -15.51
C GLU A 647 20.13 2.05 -14.32
N ILE A 648 21.32 1.59 -13.94
CA ILE A 648 21.57 0.79 -12.74
C ILE A 648 21.76 1.74 -11.56
N ILE A 649 21.07 1.42 -10.47
CA ILE A 649 21.37 1.91 -9.13
C ILE A 649 21.89 0.74 -8.30
N GLU A 650 23.09 0.93 -7.76
CA GLU A 650 23.78 -0.03 -6.90
C GLU A 650 24.29 0.68 -5.64
N MET A 651 24.66 -0.12 -4.65
CA MET A 651 25.34 0.35 -3.45
C MET A 651 26.74 -0.26 -3.41
N LYS A 652 27.77 0.58 -3.44
CA LYS A 652 29.17 0.15 -3.36
C LYS A 652 29.82 0.65 -2.08
N GLY A 653 30.96 0.07 -1.74
CA GLY A 653 31.72 0.54 -0.60
C GLY A 653 33.02 -0.20 -0.40
N ASP A 654 33.46 -0.16 0.85
CA ASP A 654 34.52 -0.96 1.45
C ASP A 654 34.36 -0.78 2.98
N TRP A 655 35.21 -1.44 3.77
CA TRP A 655 35.26 -1.19 5.21
C TRP A 655 35.35 0.31 5.51
N ALA A 656 34.51 0.77 6.43
CA ALA A 656 34.39 2.17 6.85
C ALA A 656 33.86 3.15 5.78
N ARG A 657 33.19 2.67 4.71
CA ARG A 657 32.53 3.52 3.68
C ARG A 657 31.49 2.75 2.85
N GLU A 658 30.66 1.99 3.52
CA GLU A 658 29.69 1.05 2.94
C GLU A 658 28.48 1.75 2.30
N GLY A 659 27.80 1.06 1.38
CA GLY A 659 26.45 1.43 0.97
C GLY A 659 26.32 2.66 0.08
N LEU A 660 27.40 3.30 -0.36
CA LEU A 660 27.36 4.52 -1.15
C LEU A 660 26.63 4.30 -2.49
N ARG A 661 25.66 5.16 -2.78
CA ARG A 661 24.85 5.07 -4.00
C ARG A 661 25.67 5.35 -5.24
N VAL A 662 25.50 4.52 -6.26
CA VAL A 662 26.01 4.75 -7.61
C VAL A 662 24.86 4.63 -8.60
N ARG A 663 24.83 5.54 -9.57
CA ARG A 663 23.87 5.55 -10.67
C ARG A 663 24.62 5.58 -12.00
N ARG A 664 24.36 4.63 -12.89
CA ARG A 664 25.08 4.50 -14.18
C ARG A 664 24.17 3.93 -15.27
N LYS A 665 24.39 4.36 -16.51
CA LYS A 665 23.63 3.90 -17.68
C LYS A 665 23.85 2.40 -17.93
N VAL A 666 22.81 1.72 -18.43
CA VAL A 666 22.91 0.38 -19.03
C VAL A 666 23.31 0.53 -20.51
N ASP A 667 24.48 0.02 -20.86
CA ASP A 667 24.98 -0.02 -22.23
C ASP A 667 24.91 -1.45 -22.80
N VAL A 668 25.09 -1.56 -24.13
CA VAL A 668 25.12 -2.84 -24.83
C VAL A 668 26.27 -3.72 -24.30
N GLY A 669 25.95 -4.99 -24.03
CA GLY A 669 26.86 -5.94 -23.38
C GLY A 669 26.46 -6.18 -21.92
N THR A 670 27.27 -6.98 -21.23
CA THR A 670 27.05 -7.33 -19.82
C THR A 670 27.76 -6.34 -18.90
N GLN A 671 27.02 -5.84 -17.92
CA GLN A 671 27.54 -5.07 -16.80
C GLN A 671 26.89 -5.56 -15.51
N GLY A 672 27.50 -5.28 -14.38
CA GLY A 672 26.97 -5.79 -13.12
C GLY A 672 27.95 -5.60 -11.99
N PHE A 673 27.74 -6.35 -10.92
CA PHE A 673 28.63 -6.44 -9.77
C PHE A 673 28.42 -7.79 -9.12
N GLN A 674 29.47 -8.27 -8.47
CA GLN A 674 29.46 -9.54 -7.75
C GLN A 674 30.37 -9.42 -6.55
N ASN A 675 30.20 -10.33 -5.60
CA ASN A 675 31.13 -10.45 -4.50
C ASN A 675 31.56 -11.90 -4.30
N SER A 676 32.85 -12.10 -4.00
CA SER A 676 33.49 -13.42 -3.83
C SER A 676 34.15 -13.58 -2.47
N THR A 677 33.82 -12.74 -1.48
CA THR A 677 34.42 -12.84 -0.13
C THR A 677 33.83 -13.98 0.69
N GLY A 678 32.87 -14.74 0.15
CA GLY A 678 32.08 -15.70 0.93
C GLY A 678 30.91 -15.08 1.68
N PHE A 679 30.67 -13.78 1.53
CA PHE A 679 29.62 -13.04 2.24
C PHE A 679 28.94 -12.04 1.30
N SER A 680 27.99 -11.23 1.78
CA SER A 680 27.38 -10.16 1.01
C SER A 680 28.33 -8.96 0.82
N SER A 681 29.21 -8.69 1.80
CA SER A 681 30.33 -7.72 1.80
C SER A 681 29.99 -6.23 1.92
N HIS A 682 31.05 -5.48 2.27
CA HIS A 682 31.14 -4.03 2.19
C HIS A 682 31.24 -3.50 0.75
N LEU A 683 31.76 -4.32 -0.18
CA LEU A 683 32.20 -3.90 -1.50
C LEU A 683 31.02 -3.59 -2.42
N HIS A 684 30.05 -4.49 -2.43
CA HIS A 684 28.79 -4.36 -3.15
C HIS A 684 27.68 -4.99 -2.33
N ASN A 685 26.57 -4.27 -2.14
CA ASN A 685 25.42 -4.84 -1.46
C ASN A 685 24.61 -5.73 -2.43
N PRO A 686 23.95 -6.82 -1.97
CA PRO A 686 23.12 -7.72 -2.77
C PRO A 686 21.76 -7.10 -3.19
N PHE A 687 21.83 -5.89 -3.72
CA PHE A 687 20.70 -5.09 -4.19
C PHE A 687 21.02 -4.41 -5.51
N LEU A 688 20.09 -4.52 -6.45
CA LEU A 688 20.10 -3.87 -7.76
C LEU A 688 18.79 -3.10 -7.93
N SER A 689 18.84 -1.90 -8.49
CA SER A 689 17.64 -1.26 -9.05
C SER A 689 17.86 -0.80 -10.49
N LEU A 690 16.83 -0.97 -11.32
CA LEU A 690 16.74 -0.43 -12.66
C LEU A 690 15.74 0.71 -12.70
N VAL A 691 16.11 1.80 -13.36
CA VAL A 691 15.29 3.02 -13.45
C VAL A 691 15.46 3.68 -14.81
N SER A 692 14.49 4.49 -15.23
CA SER A 692 14.68 5.42 -16.36
C SER A 692 15.62 6.57 -15.96
N SER A 693 16.24 7.24 -16.94
CA SER A 693 17.07 8.43 -16.68
C SER A 693 16.30 9.59 -16.02
N THR A 694 14.98 9.62 -16.18
CA THR A 694 14.09 10.64 -15.58
C THR A 694 13.60 10.27 -14.18
N THR A 695 13.81 9.05 -13.72
CA THR A 695 13.35 8.61 -12.39
C THR A 695 14.10 9.36 -11.28
N THR A 696 13.35 9.83 -10.28
CA THR A 696 13.85 10.53 -9.09
C THR A 696 13.41 9.79 -7.81
N GLU A 697 13.62 10.40 -6.64
CA GLU A 697 13.08 9.86 -5.38
C GLU A 697 11.54 9.83 -5.35
N THR A 698 10.86 10.65 -6.15
CA THR A 698 9.38 10.80 -6.10
C THR A 698 8.64 10.55 -7.40
N GLN A 699 9.34 10.43 -8.52
CA GLN A 699 8.75 10.35 -9.85
C GLN A 699 9.43 9.27 -10.69
N GLY A 700 8.69 8.74 -11.68
CA GLY A 700 9.20 7.74 -12.61
C GLY A 700 9.17 6.31 -12.06
N GLU A 701 9.47 5.36 -12.93
CA GLU A 701 9.44 3.94 -12.60
C GLU A 701 10.77 3.47 -12.00
N ALA A 702 10.68 2.58 -11.02
CA ALA A 702 11.82 1.91 -10.41
C ALA A 702 11.50 0.45 -10.12
N TRP A 703 12.40 -0.44 -10.55
CA TRP A 703 12.39 -1.86 -10.23
C TRP A 703 13.56 -2.16 -9.32
N GLY A 704 13.29 -2.61 -8.10
CA GLY A 704 14.29 -3.09 -7.16
C GLY A 704 14.38 -4.60 -7.17
N PHE A 705 15.55 -5.14 -6.85
CA PHE A 705 15.84 -6.56 -6.68
C PHE A 705 16.78 -6.73 -5.49
N SER A 706 16.30 -7.33 -4.41
CA SER A 706 17.07 -7.57 -3.18
C SER A 706 17.16 -9.07 -2.92
N LEU A 707 18.37 -9.61 -2.91
CA LEU A 707 18.62 -11.03 -2.66
C LEU A 707 18.64 -11.28 -1.16
N VAL A 708 17.77 -12.16 -0.67
CA VAL A 708 17.69 -12.57 0.74
C VAL A 708 18.76 -13.64 0.99
N TYR A 709 20.02 -13.21 0.99
CA TYR A 709 21.19 -14.07 1.15
C TYR A 709 22.40 -13.31 1.67
N THR A 710 23.20 -13.99 2.48
CA THR A 710 24.36 -13.43 3.19
C THR A 710 25.68 -13.90 2.59
N GLY A 711 25.68 -14.87 1.67
CA GLY A 711 26.88 -15.40 1.01
C GLY A 711 27.25 -14.65 -0.26
N SER A 712 28.16 -15.22 -1.05
CA SER A 712 28.57 -14.64 -2.34
C SER A 712 27.40 -14.57 -3.32
N PHE A 713 27.31 -13.46 -4.05
CA PHE A 713 26.27 -13.23 -5.04
C PHE A 713 26.81 -12.60 -6.32
N ALA A 714 26.03 -12.67 -7.39
CA ALA A 714 26.24 -11.92 -8.62
C ALA A 714 24.93 -11.26 -9.07
N ALA A 715 25.04 -10.03 -9.55
CA ALA A 715 23.98 -9.27 -10.21
C ALA A 715 24.44 -8.91 -11.63
N ASP A 716 23.83 -9.53 -12.63
CA ASP A 716 24.12 -9.33 -14.05
C ASP A 716 23.01 -8.50 -14.70
N VAL A 717 23.40 -7.45 -15.43
CA VAL A 717 22.51 -6.64 -16.27
C VAL A 717 23.11 -6.58 -17.68
N GLU A 718 22.41 -7.15 -18.65
CA GLU A 718 22.88 -7.22 -20.03
C GLU A 718 21.88 -6.55 -20.97
N LYS A 719 22.32 -5.54 -21.73
CA LYS A 719 21.54 -5.06 -22.88
C LYS A 719 22.01 -5.83 -24.11
N GLY A 720 21.16 -6.73 -24.59
CA GLY A 720 21.45 -7.62 -25.72
C GLY A 720 21.50 -6.89 -27.06
N SER A 721 21.94 -7.58 -28.10
CA SER A 721 22.10 -6.98 -29.45
C SER A 721 20.79 -6.49 -30.08
N GLN A 722 19.65 -7.01 -29.62
CA GLN A 722 18.31 -6.60 -30.07
C GLN A 722 17.73 -5.44 -29.22
N GLY A 723 18.47 -4.95 -28.22
CA GLY A 723 18.06 -3.83 -27.37
C GLY A 723 17.31 -4.21 -26.10
N LEU A 724 16.86 -5.46 -25.95
CA LEU A 724 16.27 -5.98 -24.70
C LEU A 724 17.29 -5.94 -23.56
N THR A 725 16.83 -5.66 -22.34
CA THR A 725 17.67 -5.67 -21.14
C THR A 725 17.32 -6.84 -20.23
N ARG A 726 18.27 -7.77 -20.04
CA ARG A 726 18.17 -8.87 -19.08
C ARG A 726 18.76 -8.46 -17.75
N ALA A 727 18.02 -8.64 -16.67
CA ALA A 727 18.50 -8.44 -15.30
C ALA A 727 18.40 -9.74 -14.51
N MET A 728 19.46 -10.10 -13.79
CA MET A 728 19.55 -11.32 -13.01
C MET A 728 20.28 -11.08 -11.70
N ILE A 729 19.84 -11.77 -10.64
CA ILE A 729 20.54 -11.78 -9.36
C ILE A 729 20.39 -13.15 -8.69
N GLY A 730 21.46 -13.64 -8.08
CA GLY A 730 21.50 -14.92 -7.37
C GLY A 730 22.91 -15.31 -6.93
N LEU A 731 23.17 -16.61 -6.84
CA LEU A 731 24.45 -17.14 -6.38
C LEU A 731 25.59 -16.75 -7.32
N ASN A 732 26.77 -16.46 -6.76
CA ASN A 732 27.96 -16.13 -7.55
C ASN A 732 28.52 -17.39 -8.26
N PRO A 733 28.52 -17.46 -9.60
CA PRO A 733 29.01 -18.63 -10.33
C PRO A 733 30.53 -18.86 -10.18
N ALA A 734 31.32 -17.85 -9.77
CA ALA A 734 32.75 -18.03 -9.52
C ALA A 734 33.02 -18.80 -8.21
N MET A 735 32.05 -18.82 -7.29
CA MET A 735 32.14 -19.44 -5.96
C MET A 735 31.08 -20.53 -5.79
N PHE A 736 30.63 -21.16 -6.89
CA PHE A 736 29.55 -22.13 -6.88
C PHE A 736 29.76 -23.20 -7.96
N SER A 737 29.79 -24.48 -7.57
CA SER A 737 29.77 -25.61 -8.51
C SER A 737 29.20 -26.85 -7.82
N TRP A 738 27.88 -26.87 -7.68
CA TRP A 738 27.18 -27.76 -6.76
C TRP A 738 26.86 -29.13 -7.36
N PRO A 739 27.47 -30.23 -6.88
CA PRO A 739 27.11 -31.56 -7.34
C PRO A 739 25.73 -31.93 -6.79
N LEU A 740 24.84 -32.34 -7.69
CA LEU A 740 23.48 -32.75 -7.36
C LEU A 740 23.30 -34.22 -7.76
N LYS A 741 23.27 -35.12 -6.77
CA LYS A 741 23.11 -36.56 -7.03
C LYS A 741 21.68 -36.89 -7.43
N ALA A 742 21.49 -38.08 -7.98
CA ALA A 742 20.17 -38.62 -8.31
C ALA A 742 19.21 -38.53 -7.11
N GLY A 743 18.05 -37.91 -7.32
CA GLY A 743 17.01 -37.70 -6.33
C GLY A 743 17.21 -36.50 -5.40
N GLU A 744 18.38 -35.85 -5.39
CA GLU A 744 18.64 -34.66 -4.58
C GLU A 744 18.01 -33.40 -5.21
N SER A 745 17.82 -32.37 -4.39
CA SER A 745 17.33 -31.06 -4.83
C SER A 745 18.16 -29.94 -4.22
N PHE A 746 18.34 -28.87 -4.97
CA PHE A 746 19.01 -27.64 -4.53
C PHE A 746 18.02 -26.48 -4.64
N THR A 747 17.94 -25.65 -3.61
CA THR A 747 17.06 -24.46 -3.60
C THR A 747 17.90 -23.21 -3.55
N SER A 748 17.64 -22.28 -4.47
CA SER A 748 18.27 -20.95 -4.44
C SER A 748 17.75 -20.14 -3.25
N PRO A 749 18.51 -19.16 -2.73
CA PRO A 749 17.93 -18.08 -1.94
C PRO A 749 16.82 -17.36 -2.73
N GLU A 750 15.94 -16.63 -2.04
CA GLU A 750 14.92 -15.82 -2.73
C GLU A 750 15.39 -14.41 -3.04
N VAL A 751 14.75 -13.81 -4.04
CA VAL A 751 14.89 -12.40 -4.37
C VAL A 751 13.54 -11.74 -4.22
N VAL A 752 13.51 -10.64 -3.47
CA VAL A 752 12.37 -9.75 -3.36
C VAL A 752 12.53 -8.64 -4.40
N SER A 753 11.61 -8.59 -5.34
CA SER A 753 11.50 -7.51 -6.32
C SER A 753 10.33 -6.60 -6.02
N VAL A 754 10.55 -5.29 -6.08
CA VAL A 754 9.53 -4.26 -5.85
C VAL A 754 9.48 -3.35 -7.06
N TYR A 755 8.28 -3.10 -7.57
CA TYR A 755 8.03 -2.07 -8.57
C TYR A 755 7.40 -0.83 -7.93
N SER A 756 7.79 0.35 -8.39
CA SER A 756 7.21 1.63 -8.00
C SER A 756 7.03 2.52 -9.22
N SER A 757 5.85 3.09 -9.40
CA SER A 757 5.58 4.16 -10.38
C SER A 757 5.80 5.57 -9.82
N THR A 758 6.18 5.69 -8.54
CA THR A 758 6.34 6.96 -7.82
C THR A 758 7.77 7.16 -7.34
N GLY A 759 8.74 6.79 -8.17
CA GLY A 759 10.18 6.94 -7.93
C GLY A 759 10.78 5.94 -6.93
N LEU A 760 12.07 6.10 -6.69
CA LEU A 760 12.88 5.26 -5.80
C LEU A 760 12.41 5.29 -4.34
N GLY A 761 11.96 6.44 -3.86
CA GLY A 761 11.42 6.57 -2.51
C GLY A 761 10.17 5.71 -2.31
N GLY A 762 9.31 5.62 -3.34
CA GLY A 762 8.15 4.72 -3.34
C GLY A 762 8.57 3.26 -3.17
N MET A 763 9.55 2.82 -3.97
CA MET A 763 10.14 1.48 -3.90
C MET A 763 10.75 1.19 -2.52
N SER A 764 11.60 2.07 -2.00
CA SER A 764 12.23 1.89 -0.68
C SER A 764 11.19 1.72 0.43
N ARG A 765 10.15 2.55 0.47
CA ARG A 765 9.11 2.44 1.50
C ARG A 765 8.36 1.10 1.44
N GLN A 766 8.20 0.51 0.26
CA GLN A 766 7.63 -0.83 0.14
C GLN A 766 8.57 -1.91 0.70
N TYR A 767 9.86 -1.87 0.35
CA TYR A 767 10.86 -2.75 0.97
C TYR A 767 10.88 -2.60 2.49
N HIS A 768 10.91 -1.38 3.01
CA HIS A 768 10.99 -1.11 4.45
C HIS A 768 9.80 -1.68 5.21
N ARG A 769 8.58 -1.52 4.68
CA ARG A 769 7.37 -2.08 5.28
C ARG A 769 7.33 -3.60 5.17
N LEU A 770 7.70 -4.15 4.02
CA LEU A 770 7.74 -5.59 3.80
C LEU A 770 8.77 -6.24 4.75
N PHE A 771 10.00 -5.74 4.81
CA PHE A 771 11.06 -6.33 5.63
C PHE A 771 10.76 -6.29 7.13
N ARG A 772 10.17 -5.19 7.64
CA ARG A 772 9.77 -5.12 9.05
C ARG A 772 8.69 -6.13 9.44
N ARG A 773 7.79 -6.50 8.52
CA ARG A 773 6.56 -7.26 8.82
C ARG A 773 6.57 -8.70 8.33
N HIS A 774 7.33 -8.98 7.28
CA HIS A 774 7.32 -10.22 6.53
C HIS A 774 8.73 -10.77 6.29
N LEU A 775 9.77 -10.25 6.94
CA LEU A 775 11.14 -10.81 6.88
C LEU A 775 11.76 -10.91 8.28
N MET A 776 11.85 -9.79 9.00
CA MET A 776 12.43 -9.75 10.35
C MET A 776 11.54 -10.52 11.33
N LYS A 777 12.00 -11.68 11.81
CA LYS A 777 11.21 -12.54 12.73
C LYS A 777 11.24 -12.06 14.18
N SER A 778 12.24 -11.26 14.54
CA SER A 778 12.39 -10.79 15.91
C SER A 778 11.23 -9.90 16.34
N LYS A 779 10.72 -10.10 17.57
CA LYS A 779 9.66 -9.27 18.19
C LYS A 779 10.03 -7.78 18.31
N PHE A 780 11.29 -7.46 18.07
CA PHE A 780 11.87 -6.13 18.12
C PHE A 780 11.72 -5.39 16.77
N ALA A 781 11.39 -6.03 15.65
CA ALA A 781 11.36 -5.41 14.32
C ALA A 781 10.65 -4.03 14.25
N GLU A 782 9.52 -3.85 14.94
CA GLU A 782 8.76 -2.58 14.98
C GLU A 782 8.77 -1.88 16.36
N LYS A 783 9.62 -2.33 17.31
CA LYS A 783 9.74 -1.72 18.65
C LYS A 783 10.93 -0.76 18.75
N THR A 784 10.80 0.28 19.56
CA THR A 784 11.93 1.16 19.90
C THR A 784 13.07 0.39 20.55
N ARG A 785 14.29 0.92 20.40
CA ARG A 785 15.51 0.37 20.99
C ARG A 785 15.90 1.11 22.27
N PRO A 786 16.46 0.43 23.28
CA PRO A 786 17.07 1.14 24.40
C PRO A 786 18.28 1.92 23.87
N VAL A 787 18.40 3.19 24.27
CA VAL A 787 19.64 3.95 24.03
C VAL A 787 20.78 3.19 24.68
N LEU A 788 21.77 2.83 23.88
CA LEU A 788 22.89 2.02 24.33
C LEU A 788 24.19 2.82 24.46
N LEU A 789 25.12 2.31 25.25
CA LEU A 789 26.53 2.67 25.19
C LEU A 789 27.35 1.41 24.97
N ASN A 790 28.14 1.40 23.89
CA ASN A 790 29.11 0.36 23.58
C ASN A 790 30.51 0.78 24.06
N SER A 791 31.27 -0.16 24.64
CA SER A 791 32.58 0.13 25.22
C SER A 791 33.73 0.25 24.21
N TRP A 792 33.60 -0.24 22.97
CA TRP A 792 34.70 -0.46 22.03
C TRP A 792 35.57 0.78 21.80
N GLU A 793 35.08 1.85 21.17
CA GLU A 793 35.89 3.06 20.96
C GLU A 793 36.27 3.79 22.26
N GLY A 794 35.59 3.49 23.38
CA GLY A 794 35.87 4.10 24.69
C GLY A 794 37.05 3.45 25.42
N THR A 795 37.30 2.16 25.20
CA THR A 795 38.33 1.41 25.94
C THR A 795 39.25 0.56 25.06
N TYR A 796 38.84 0.24 23.84
CA TYR A 796 39.36 -0.87 23.05
C TYR A 796 39.52 -2.11 23.94
N PHE A 797 40.68 -2.75 23.89
CA PHE A 797 40.99 -3.90 24.74
C PHE A 797 41.37 -3.55 26.18
N ASP A 798 41.45 -2.29 26.59
CA ASP A 798 41.88 -1.90 27.95
C ASP A 798 40.73 -2.01 28.98
N ILE A 799 40.20 -3.22 29.15
CA ILE A 799 39.05 -3.51 30.01
C ILE A 799 39.40 -4.43 31.19
N ASP A 800 38.71 -4.21 32.31
CA ASP A 800 38.65 -5.08 33.48
C ASP A 800 37.30 -4.87 34.21
N GLU A 801 36.99 -5.73 35.18
CA GLU A 801 35.74 -5.68 35.96
C GLU A 801 35.46 -4.27 36.54
N LYS A 802 36.50 -3.58 37.03
CA LYS A 802 36.37 -2.26 37.64
C LYS A 802 36.10 -1.17 36.59
N LYS A 803 36.84 -1.18 35.49
CA LYS A 803 36.69 -0.21 34.38
C LYS A 803 35.31 -0.31 33.77
N ILE A 804 34.86 -1.54 33.44
CA ILE A 804 33.54 -1.80 32.86
C ILE A 804 32.43 -1.35 33.82
N THR A 805 32.50 -1.73 35.10
CA THR A 805 31.50 -1.29 36.09
C THR A 805 31.46 0.23 36.24
N THR A 806 32.63 0.89 36.20
CA THR A 806 32.71 2.36 36.31
C THR A 806 32.15 3.07 35.08
N MET A 807 32.42 2.53 33.88
CA MET A 807 31.90 3.04 32.62
C MET A 807 30.39 2.85 32.54
N ALA A 808 29.87 1.69 32.96
CA ALA A 808 28.44 1.41 33.04
C ALA A 808 27.72 2.36 34.01
N GLN A 809 28.30 2.65 35.18
CA GLN A 809 27.76 3.66 36.08
C GLN A 809 27.75 5.05 35.43
N SER A 810 28.84 5.42 34.74
CA SER A 810 28.91 6.72 34.05
C SER A 810 27.90 6.83 32.91
N ALA A 811 27.62 5.72 32.20
CA ALA A 811 26.57 5.64 31.19
C ALA A 811 25.17 5.79 31.82
N ALA A 812 24.92 5.10 32.94
CA ALA A 812 23.68 5.23 33.69
C ALA A 812 23.47 6.66 34.18
N ASP A 813 24.52 7.34 34.65
CA ASP A 813 24.48 8.75 35.10
C ASP A 813 24.14 9.72 33.95
N LEU A 814 24.44 9.36 32.69
CA LEU A 814 24.02 10.12 31.50
C LEU A 814 22.55 9.87 31.10
N GLY A 815 21.94 8.77 31.56
CA GLY A 815 20.59 8.33 31.17
C GLY A 815 20.55 7.21 30.14
N VAL A 816 21.68 6.55 29.87
CA VAL A 816 21.75 5.37 28.98
C VAL A 816 20.97 4.19 29.59
N LYS A 817 20.34 3.37 28.74
CA LYS A 817 19.45 2.27 29.14
C LYS A 817 20.01 0.87 28.89
N LEU A 818 21.01 0.74 28.02
CA LEU A 818 21.71 -0.50 27.73
C LEU A 818 23.22 -0.26 27.73
N PHE A 819 23.99 -1.05 28.47
CA PHE A 819 25.45 -1.03 28.40
C PHE A 819 25.95 -2.30 27.72
N VAL A 820 26.78 -2.15 26.69
CA VAL A 820 27.34 -3.25 25.91
C VAL A 820 28.84 -3.35 26.19
N MET A 821 29.27 -4.49 26.73
CA MET A 821 30.68 -4.83 26.86
C MET A 821 31.17 -5.48 25.56
N ASP A 822 32.03 -4.76 24.83
CA ASP A 822 32.56 -5.19 23.54
C ASP A 822 33.79 -6.13 23.69
N ASP A 823 34.58 -6.35 22.63
CA ASP A 823 35.70 -7.29 22.56
C ASP A 823 36.72 -7.13 23.71
N GLY A 824 37.33 -8.24 24.14
CA GLY A 824 38.38 -8.27 25.17
C GLY A 824 38.04 -8.98 26.48
N TRP A 825 36.84 -9.58 26.61
CA TRP A 825 36.35 -10.14 27.87
C TRP A 825 36.65 -11.64 28.10
N PHE A 826 37.12 -12.34 27.07
CA PHE A 826 37.25 -13.80 27.02
C PHE A 826 38.71 -14.26 26.83
N GLY A 827 38.90 -15.59 26.83
CA GLY A 827 40.22 -16.24 26.75
C GLY A 827 41.00 -16.15 28.07
N ASN A 828 41.86 -17.13 28.34
CA ASN A 828 42.62 -17.22 29.60
C ASN A 828 44.13 -17.44 29.38
N GLY A 829 44.93 -17.02 30.37
CA GLY A 829 46.38 -17.21 30.36
C GLY A 829 47.05 -16.65 29.10
N LYS A 830 47.82 -17.48 28.39
CA LYS A 830 48.56 -17.07 27.18
C LYS A 830 47.69 -16.86 25.94
N HIS A 831 46.39 -17.17 26.01
CA HIS A 831 45.42 -16.95 24.93
C HIS A 831 44.34 -15.94 25.35
N ALA A 832 44.59 -15.15 26.40
CA ALA A 832 43.68 -14.10 26.82
C ALA A 832 43.47 -13.06 25.70
N ARG A 833 42.22 -12.64 25.50
CA ARG A 833 41.84 -11.59 24.53
C ARG A 833 42.20 -10.20 25.07
N ILE A 834 43.48 -9.87 25.06
CA ILE A 834 44.00 -8.56 25.50
C ILE A 834 44.41 -7.65 24.35
N ASP A 835 44.41 -8.22 23.14
CA ASP A 835 44.63 -7.62 21.84
C ASP A 835 43.91 -8.50 20.79
N ASP A 836 44.05 -8.19 19.51
CA ASP A 836 43.44 -8.95 18.42
C ASP A 836 44.22 -10.24 18.02
N LEU A 837 45.36 -10.52 18.67
CA LEU A 837 46.30 -11.58 18.26
C LEU A 837 45.95 -12.97 18.82
N ALA A 838 45.02 -13.07 19.77
CA ALA A 838 44.67 -14.31 20.47
C ALA A 838 43.21 -14.33 20.98
N GLY A 839 42.75 -15.51 21.41
CA GLY A 839 41.51 -15.69 22.18
C GLY A 839 40.25 -16.07 21.39
N LEU A 840 40.13 -15.74 20.10
CA LEU A 840 38.95 -16.16 19.32
C LEU A 840 38.86 -17.69 19.26
N GLY A 841 37.67 -18.20 19.57
CA GLY A 841 37.40 -19.62 19.79
C GLY A 841 37.37 -20.03 21.27
N ASP A 842 37.92 -19.23 22.19
CA ASP A 842 37.97 -19.53 23.62
C ASP A 842 36.99 -18.63 24.41
N TRP A 843 35.68 -18.93 24.33
CA TRP A 843 34.58 -18.10 24.87
C TRP A 843 34.38 -18.18 26.40
N ASP A 844 35.35 -18.69 27.15
CA ASP A 844 35.32 -18.63 28.61
C ASP A 844 35.80 -17.24 29.09
N VAL A 845 35.14 -16.71 30.12
CA VAL A 845 35.50 -15.41 30.71
C VAL A 845 36.96 -15.37 31.15
N ASN A 846 37.65 -14.26 30.85
CA ASN A 846 39.02 -14.02 31.27
C ASN A 846 39.09 -13.75 32.78
N LYS A 847 39.63 -14.71 33.54
CA LYS A 847 39.70 -14.62 35.01
C LYS A 847 40.76 -13.63 35.52
N ASP A 848 41.71 -13.21 34.71
CA ASP A 848 42.68 -12.17 35.10
C ASP A 848 42.04 -10.78 35.05
N ARG A 849 41.08 -10.55 34.13
CA ARG A 849 40.33 -9.29 33.99
C ARG A 849 39.03 -9.26 34.80
N PHE A 850 38.39 -10.43 34.95
CA PHE A 850 37.11 -10.63 35.63
C PHE A 850 37.23 -11.79 36.64
N PRO A 851 37.96 -11.58 37.76
CA PRO A 851 38.29 -12.64 38.71
C PRO A 851 37.07 -13.33 39.32
N HIS A 852 35.93 -12.64 39.40
CA HIS A 852 34.69 -13.17 39.95
C HIS A 852 33.75 -13.75 38.88
N GLY A 853 34.15 -13.78 37.60
CA GLY A 853 33.26 -14.10 36.47
C GLY A 853 32.34 -12.93 36.08
N LEU A 854 31.41 -13.19 35.15
CA LEU A 854 30.52 -12.14 34.62
C LEU A 854 29.31 -11.88 35.51
N GLU A 855 28.68 -12.93 36.05
CA GLU A 855 27.41 -12.85 36.78
C GLU A 855 27.38 -11.73 37.85
N PRO A 856 28.34 -11.66 38.81
CA PRO A 856 28.25 -10.65 39.87
C PRO A 856 28.37 -9.21 39.35
N MET A 857 29.17 -9.01 38.31
CA MET A 857 29.34 -7.71 37.65
C MET A 857 28.07 -7.32 36.90
N VAL A 858 27.49 -8.25 36.13
CA VAL A 858 26.27 -8.01 35.35
C VAL A 858 25.08 -7.77 36.28
N GLU A 859 24.94 -8.51 37.38
CA GLU A 859 23.92 -8.24 38.39
C GLU A 859 24.06 -6.83 38.98
N LYS A 860 25.29 -6.42 39.31
CA LYS A 860 25.55 -5.06 39.82
C LYS A 860 25.18 -4.00 38.79
N ILE A 861 25.56 -4.18 37.53
CA ILE A 861 25.23 -3.25 36.43
C ILE A 861 23.71 -3.16 36.25
N THR A 862 23.02 -4.30 36.26
CA THR A 862 21.57 -4.36 36.07
C THR A 862 20.75 -3.87 37.28
N GLN A 863 21.39 -3.52 38.39
CA GLN A 863 20.77 -2.75 39.48
C GLN A 863 20.93 -1.23 39.35
N MET A 864 21.83 -0.75 38.48
CA MET A 864 22.02 0.68 38.26
C MET A 864 20.79 1.28 37.59
N LYS A 865 20.40 2.50 37.99
CA LYS A 865 19.27 3.22 37.40
C LYS A 865 19.76 4.24 36.39
N ALA A 866 19.12 4.27 35.22
CA ALA A 866 19.36 5.30 34.22
C ALA A 866 18.83 6.65 34.73
N ALA A 867 19.70 7.66 34.77
CA ALA A 867 19.39 8.99 35.27
C ALA A 867 18.15 9.58 34.58
N GLY A 868 17.28 10.22 35.38
CA GLY A 868 16.04 10.80 34.89
C GLY A 868 14.90 9.79 34.62
N THR A 869 15.09 8.50 34.93
CA THR A 869 14.06 7.46 34.72
C THR A 869 14.01 6.45 35.88
N ASP A 870 12.96 5.63 35.94
CA ASP A 870 12.88 4.46 36.84
C ASP A 870 13.43 3.17 36.20
N GLN A 871 13.96 3.24 34.98
CA GLN A 871 14.47 2.09 34.27
C GLN A 871 15.86 1.70 34.80
N LYS A 872 16.08 0.40 34.96
CA LYS A 872 17.39 -0.16 35.29
C LYS A 872 18.19 -0.36 34.01
N LEU A 873 19.52 -0.25 34.12
CA LEU A 873 20.42 -0.50 33.02
C LEU A 873 20.32 -1.95 32.57
N GLN A 874 20.23 -2.18 31.27
CA GLN A 874 20.32 -3.50 30.66
C GLN A 874 21.78 -3.80 30.33
N PHE A 875 22.11 -5.09 30.17
CA PHE A 875 23.45 -5.53 29.81
C PHE A 875 23.45 -6.27 28.47
N GLY A 876 24.47 -5.97 27.67
CA GLY A 876 24.75 -6.62 26.40
C GLY A 876 26.22 -7.01 26.28
N ILE A 877 26.51 -7.94 25.37
CA ILE A 877 27.86 -8.47 25.17
C ILE A 877 28.19 -8.66 23.69
N TRP A 878 29.46 -8.56 23.35
CA TRP A 878 29.99 -8.85 22.01
C TRP A 878 30.51 -10.28 21.90
N VAL A 879 30.32 -10.89 20.73
CA VAL A 879 30.86 -12.21 20.35
C VAL A 879 31.23 -12.25 18.87
N GLU A 880 32.18 -13.10 18.49
CA GLU A 880 32.55 -13.39 17.09
C GLU A 880 32.71 -14.91 16.87
N PRO A 881 31.62 -15.69 17.02
CA PRO A 881 31.69 -17.15 17.22
C PRO A 881 32.17 -17.93 15.98
N GLU A 882 32.14 -17.29 14.82
CA GLU A 882 32.51 -17.87 13.53
C GLU A 882 34.03 -17.91 13.31
N MET A 883 34.82 -17.38 14.24
CA MET A 883 36.26 -17.17 14.07
C MET A 883 37.11 -17.90 15.09
N VAL A 884 38.38 -18.10 14.74
CA VAL A 884 39.37 -18.70 15.61
C VAL A 884 40.75 -18.08 15.39
N ASN A 885 41.47 -17.74 16.47
CA ASN A 885 42.88 -17.37 16.37
C ASN A 885 43.75 -18.64 16.38
N PRO A 886 44.85 -18.71 15.61
CA PRO A 886 45.82 -19.79 15.77
C PRO A 886 46.41 -19.91 17.19
N LYS A 887 46.42 -18.78 17.93
CA LYS A 887 46.77 -18.71 19.35
C LYS A 887 45.52 -18.82 20.25
N SER A 888 44.81 -19.93 20.14
CA SER A 888 43.70 -20.31 21.04
C SER A 888 43.82 -21.77 21.46
N ASP A 889 43.13 -22.16 22.52
CA ASP A 889 43.02 -23.56 22.93
C ASP A 889 42.15 -24.34 21.94
N LEU A 890 41.08 -23.73 21.41
CA LEU A 890 40.25 -24.32 20.36
C LEU A 890 41.07 -24.73 19.14
N TYR A 891 41.89 -23.83 18.58
CA TYR A 891 42.68 -24.15 17.39
C TYR A 891 43.75 -25.21 17.65
N LYS A 892 44.29 -25.28 18.87
CA LYS A 892 45.26 -26.33 19.23
C LYS A 892 44.61 -27.69 19.32
N ALA A 893 43.39 -27.76 19.84
CA ALA A 893 42.61 -28.99 19.93
C ALA A 893 42.08 -29.42 18.56
N HIS A 894 41.58 -28.46 17.77
CA HIS A 894 40.86 -28.69 16.52
C HIS A 894 41.35 -27.76 15.40
N PRO A 895 42.62 -27.90 14.96
CA PRO A 895 43.13 -27.07 13.87
C PRO A 895 42.39 -27.36 12.56
N ASP A 896 41.83 -28.56 12.38
CA ASP A 896 41.04 -28.97 11.22
C ASP A 896 39.69 -28.24 11.11
N TRP A 897 39.18 -27.66 12.20
CA TRP A 897 37.93 -26.90 12.18
C TRP A 897 38.07 -25.54 11.50
N ALA A 898 39.28 -24.98 11.41
CA ALA A 898 39.50 -23.78 10.60
C ALA A 898 39.40 -24.11 9.11
N ILE A 899 38.74 -23.25 8.34
CA ILE A 899 38.66 -23.36 6.89
C ILE A 899 40.07 -23.32 6.29
N HIS A 900 40.37 -24.28 5.41
CA HIS A 900 41.65 -24.40 4.72
C HIS A 900 41.54 -25.28 3.47
N ALA A 901 42.50 -25.17 2.56
CA ALA A 901 42.60 -26.02 1.38
C ALA A 901 43.87 -26.90 1.45
N GLY A 902 43.71 -28.17 1.85
CA GLY A 902 44.81 -29.15 1.85
C GLY A 902 46.06 -28.66 2.60
N ARG A 903 47.19 -28.56 1.91
CA ARG A 903 48.49 -28.14 2.49
C ARG A 903 48.84 -26.66 2.25
N TYR A 904 47.94 -25.89 1.63
CA TYR A 904 48.18 -24.46 1.45
C TYR A 904 48.30 -23.75 2.81
N PRO A 905 49.15 -22.71 2.93
CA PRO A 905 49.14 -21.85 4.10
C PRO A 905 47.72 -21.31 4.36
N ARG A 906 47.36 -21.20 5.64
CA ARG A 906 46.07 -20.63 6.06
C ARG A 906 46.24 -19.14 6.23
N THR A 907 45.78 -18.36 5.26
CA THR A 907 46.01 -16.92 5.25
C THR A 907 45.22 -16.24 6.35
N GLU A 908 45.92 -15.59 7.26
CA GLU A 908 45.33 -14.79 8.33
C GLU A 908 44.99 -13.38 7.83
N GLN A 909 43.89 -12.83 8.34
CA GLN A 909 43.55 -11.41 8.28
C GLN A 909 43.08 -11.04 9.68
N ARG A 910 43.60 -9.95 10.26
CA ARG A 910 43.44 -9.62 11.70
C ARG A 910 43.86 -10.79 12.62
N GLN A 911 44.91 -11.53 12.22
CA GLN A 911 45.50 -12.68 12.95
C GLN A 911 44.50 -13.81 13.30
N GLN A 912 43.39 -13.90 12.57
CA GLN A 912 42.33 -14.88 12.78
C GLN A 912 42.04 -15.69 11.50
N LEU A 913 41.41 -16.84 11.67
CA LEU A 913 40.89 -17.73 10.64
C LEU A 913 39.37 -17.92 10.85
N ILE A 914 38.68 -18.39 9.82
CA ILE A 914 37.24 -18.67 9.89
C ILE A 914 37.02 -20.15 10.24
N LEU A 915 36.14 -20.43 11.19
CA LEU A 915 35.70 -21.78 11.52
C LEU A 915 34.78 -22.33 10.43
N ASN A 916 34.89 -23.61 10.10
CA ASN A 916 34.11 -24.22 9.03
C ASN A 916 32.70 -24.58 9.50
N LEU A 917 31.75 -23.67 9.30
CA LEU A 917 30.35 -23.90 9.64
C LEU A 917 29.65 -24.91 8.72
N SER A 918 30.28 -25.46 7.68
CA SER A 918 29.72 -26.64 7.00
C SER A 918 29.78 -27.91 7.85
N LEU A 919 30.57 -27.90 8.92
CA LEU A 919 30.72 -29.03 9.85
C LEU A 919 29.72 -28.92 11.01
N PRO A 920 28.83 -29.92 11.21
CA PRO A 920 27.89 -29.91 12.34
C PRO A 920 28.58 -29.79 13.70
N ALA A 921 29.77 -30.40 13.89
CA ALA A 921 30.51 -30.30 15.14
C ALA A 921 30.92 -28.87 15.50
N VAL A 922 31.26 -28.05 14.50
CA VAL A 922 31.57 -26.62 14.69
C VAL A 922 30.31 -25.83 15.02
N GLN A 923 29.19 -26.14 14.36
CA GLN A 923 27.90 -25.53 14.65
C GLN A 923 27.45 -25.81 16.10
N GLU A 924 27.51 -27.07 16.54
CA GLU A 924 27.17 -27.46 17.92
C GLU A 924 28.09 -26.77 18.94
N PHE A 925 29.39 -26.71 18.67
CA PHE A 925 30.33 -25.98 19.51
C PHE A 925 29.93 -24.52 19.71
N ILE A 926 29.56 -23.83 18.62
CA ILE A 926 29.11 -22.43 18.68
C ILE A 926 27.81 -22.31 19.47
N ILE A 927 26.82 -23.17 19.19
CA ILE A 927 25.52 -23.16 19.88
C ILE A 927 25.71 -23.38 21.39
N ASP A 928 26.53 -24.36 21.77
CA ASP A 928 26.82 -24.69 23.17
C ASP A 928 27.57 -23.55 23.88
N ALA A 929 28.59 -22.99 23.24
CA ALA A 929 29.38 -21.89 23.80
C ALA A 929 28.52 -20.64 24.03
N MET A 930 27.67 -20.28 23.07
CA MET A 930 26.78 -19.13 23.18
C MET A 930 25.63 -19.37 24.16
N THR A 931 25.08 -20.58 24.21
CA THR A 931 24.07 -20.96 25.21
C THR A 931 24.64 -20.85 26.63
N LYS A 932 25.82 -21.42 26.87
CA LYS A 932 26.51 -21.33 28.16
C LYS A 932 26.76 -19.88 28.57
N LEU A 933 27.15 -19.02 27.62
CA LEU A 933 27.37 -17.60 27.88
C LEU A 933 26.06 -16.90 28.28
N LEU A 934 25.00 -17.08 27.50
CA LEU A 934 23.71 -16.42 27.73
C LEU A 934 22.99 -16.91 28.98
N ASP A 935 23.19 -18.17 29.38
CA ASP A 935 22.67 -18.71 30.64
C ASP A 935 23.48 -18.26 31.87
N SER A 936 24.69 -17.71 31.68
CA SER A 936 25.59 -17.38 32.79
C SER A 936 25.28 -16.06 33.50
N ALA A 937 24.51 -15.17 32.88
CA ALA A 937 24.19 -13.84 33.41
C ALA A 937 22.94 -13.27 32.71
N PRO A 938 22.25 -12.26 33.27
CA PRO A 938 21.06 -11.67 32.64
C PRO A 938 21.44 -10.75 31.45
N ILE A 939 21.89 -11.37 30.36
CA ILE A 939 22.26 -10.73 29.09
C ILE A 939 21.01 -10.55 28.24
N THR A 940 20.76 -9.33 27.81
CA THR A 940 19.55 -8.95 27.04
C THR A 940 19.86 -8.48 25.63
N TYR A 941 21.14 -8.40 25.28
CA TYR A 941 21.62 -7.92 23.99
C TYR A 941 22.90 -8.64 23.58
N VAL A 942 23.03 -8.97 22.29
CA VAL A 942 24.24 -9.55 21.72
C VAL A 942 24.62 -8.81 20.44
N LYS A 943 25.86 -8.32 20.38
CA LYS A 943 26.49 -7.87 19.13
C LYS A 943 27.29 -9.05 18.55
N TRP A 944 26.78 -9.65 17.48
CA TRP A 944 27.39 -10.79 16.79
C TRP A 944 28.22 -10.29 15.62
N ASP A 945 29.54 -10.37 15.75
CA ASP A 945 30.50 -9.80 14.79
C ASP A 945 31.17 -10.86 13.91
N HIS A 946 31.86 -10.40 12.86
CA HIS A 946 32.60 -11.20 11.89
C HIS A 946 33.57 -10.36 11.06
N ASN A 947 34.87 -10.45 11.34
CA ASN A 947 35.86 -9.44 10.95
C ASN A 947 36.80 -9.79 9.77
N ARG A 948 36.45 -10.75 8.91
CA ARG A 948 37.23 -11.06 7.68
C ARG A 948 36.44 -11.82 6.61
N GLY A 949 36.92 -11.85 5.36
CA GLY A 949 36.36 -12.70 4.30
C GLY A 949 36.96 -14.12 4.23
N LEU A 950 36.28 -15.02 3.52
CA LEU A 950 36.78 -16.34 3.12
C LEU A 950 37.92 -16.20 2.11
N HIS A 951 38.99 -16.99 2.30
CA HIS A 951 40.15 -17.02 1.40
C HIS A 951 40.31 -18.41 0.78
N GLU A 952 40.91 -19.36 1.50
CA GLU A 952 41.10 -20.73 1.01
C GLU A 952 39.80 -21.52 1.17
N ALA A 953 39.23 -22.01 0.08
CA ALA A 953 38.10 -22.93 0.14
C ALA A 953 38.55 -24.36 -0.22
N PRO A 954 38.17 -25.40 0.56
CA PRO A 954 38.45 -26.80 0.22
C PRO A 954 37.67 -27.28 -1.00
N SER A 955 36.56 -26.60 -1.33
CA SER A 955 35.73 -26.84 -2.50
C SER A 955 35.04 -25.52 -2.91
N PRO A 956 34.59 -25.39 -4.17
CA PRO A 956 33.78 -24.25 -4.60
C PRO A 956 32.37 -24.25 -4.00
N ASN A 957 31.99 -25.25 -3.19
CA ASN A 957 30.65 -25.35 -2.58
C ASN A 957 30.63 -24.88 -1.13
N LEU A 958 31.81 -24.72 -0.54
CA LEU A 958 31.95 -24.33 0.86
C LEU A 958 31.16 -23.07 1.17
N ASP A 959 31.14 -22.08 0.28
CA ASP A 959 30.43 -20.82 0.50
C ASP A 959 28.95 -21.04 0.83
N HIS A 960 28.25 -21.82 0.00
CA HIS A 960 26.85 -22.13 0.26
C HIS A 960 26.66 -23.07 1.46
N GLU A 961 27.49 -24.10 1.61
CA GLU A 961 27.42 -25.02 2.76
C GLU A 961 27.63 -24.28 4.10
N TYR A 962 28.54 -23.30 4.11
CA TYR A 962 28.81 -22.43 5.25
C TYR A 962 27.56 -21.63 5.63
N MET A 963 26.90 -21.00 4.64
CA MET A 963 25.69 -20.22 4.88
C MET A 963 24.57 -21.06 5.49
N MET A 964 24.39 -22.29 5.00
CA MET A 964 23.39 -23.22 5.56
C MET A 964 23.67 -23.54 7.03
N GLY A 965 24.95 -23.73 7.39
CA GLY A 965 25.37 -23.92 8.77
C GLY A 965 25.17 -22.70 9.65
N MET A 966 25.52 -21.51 9.15
CA MET A 966 25.34 -20.23 9.82
C MET A 966 23.86 -19.94 10.10
N TYR A 967 22.98 -20.10 9.10
CA TYR A 967 21.54 -19.90 9.30
C TYR A 967 20.96 -20.88 10.31
N ARG A 968 21.40 -22.13 10.34
CA ARG A 968 20.99 -23.09 11.38
C ARG A 968 21.39 -22.61 12.78
N VAL A 969 22.61 -22.12 12.95
CA VAL A 969 23.09 -21.57 14.24
C VAL A 969 22.23 -20.38 14.66
N PHE A 970 21.96 -19.43 13.76
CA PHE A 970 21.12 -18.28 14.06
C PHE A 970 19.68 -18.66 14.38
N ASP A 971 19.05 -19.52 13.58
CA ASP A 971 17.69 -19.98 13.83
C ASP A 971 17.58 -20.69 15.20
N THR A 972 18.59 -21.49 15.56
CA THR A 972 18.61 -22.19 16.86
C THR A 972 18.72 -21.21 18.01
N LEU A 973 19.71 -20.31 17.99
CA LEU A 973 19.97 -19.38 19.09
C LEU A 973 18.88 -18.31 19.23
N THR A 974 18.37 -17.76 18.12
CA THR A 974 17.31 -16.75 18.18
C THR A 974 15.96 -17.34 18.59
N ALA A 975 15.69 -18.61 18.29
CA ALA A 975 14.51 -19.31 18.80
C ALA A 975 14.62 -19.66 20.29
N GLN A 976 15.83 -20.01 20.76
CA GLN A 976 16.08 -20.31 22.17
C GLN A 976 16.09 -19.05 23.06
N PHE A 977 16.58 -17.93 22.53
CA PHE A 977 16.68 -16.64 23.23
C PHE A 977 15.89 -15.53 22.51
N PRO A 978 14.56 -15.63 22.39
CA PRO A 978 13.73 -14.68 21.65
C PRO A 978 13.62 -13.31 22.32
N ASP A 979 14.02 -13.23 23.60
CA ASP A 979 14.00 -12.00 24.39
C ASP A 979 15.30 -11.19 24.31
N VAL A 980 16.36 -11.79 23.75
CA VAL A 980 17.61 -11.09 23.46
C VAL A 980 17.44 -10.23 22.21
N LEU A 981 17.90 -8.98 22.28
CA LEU A 981 18.06 -8.12 21.12
C LEU A 981 19.40 -8.44 20.44
N TRP A 982 19.32 -9.10 19.30
CA TRP A 982 20.48 -9.44 18.49
C TRP A 982 20.81 -8.31 17.50
N GLU A 983 22.06 -7.87 17.48
CA GLU A 983 22.62 -6.97 16.48
C GLU A 983 23.70 -7.72 15.69
N GLY A 984 23.54 -7.79 14.37
CA GLY A 984 24.60 -8.31 13.50
C GLY A 984 25.69 -7.27 13.28
N CYS A 985 26.91 -7.72 13.06
CA CYS A 985 28.07 -6.91 12.73
C CYS A 985 29.03 -7.75 11.86
N ALA A 986 29.76 -7.07 10.98
CA ALA A 986 30.86 -7.69 10.24
C ALA A 986 31.89 -6.62 9.85
N SER A 987 32.70 -6.18 10.82
CA SER A 987 33.52 -4.95 10.70
C SER A 987 32.70 -3.80 10.14
N GLY A 988 31.67 -3.37 10.86
CA GLY A 988 30.63 -2.53 10.30
C GLY A 988 29.67 -3.31 9.42
N GLY A 989 29.38 -2.79 8.22
CA GLY A 989 28.29 -3.21 7.33
C GLY A 989 28.57 -4.41 6.43
N GLY A 990 29.59 -5.23 6.73
CA GLY A 990 30.08 -6.29 5.82
C GLY A 990 29.11 -7.44 5.54
N ARG A 991 28.03 -7.55 6.33
CA ARG A 991 26.91 -8.50 6.13
C ARG A 991 25.54 -7.80 6.27
N PHE A 992 25.46 -6.54 5.85
CA PHE A 992 24.19 -5.79 5.91
C PHE A 992 23.28 -6.23 4.75
N ASP A 993 22.56 -7.33 4.95
CA ASP A 993 21.70 -7.95 3.94
C ASP A 993 20.41 -8.52 4.55
N PRO A 994 19.37 -8.80 3.74
CA PRO A 994 18.11 -9.29 4.26
C PRO A 994 18.20 -10.71 4.84
N GLY A 995 19.24 -11.47 4.50
CA GLY A 995 19.49 -12.79 5.06
C GLY A 995 19.77 -12.71 6.57
N ILE A 996 20.68 -11.82 6.98
CA ILE A 996 20.91 -11.53 8.40
C ILE A 996 19.67 -10.92 9.05
N LEU A 997 18.99 -9.99 8.37
CA LEU A 997 17.86 -9.27 8.96
C LEU A 997 16.67 -10.18 9.29
N GLN A 998 16.58 -11.37 8.69
CA GLN A 998 15.55 -12.33 9.08
C GLN A 998 15.70 -12.75 10.56
N SER A 999 16.94 -12.94 11.02
CA SER A 999 17.29 -13.34 12.38
C SER A 999 17.51 -12.13 13.29
N PHE A 1000 18.24 -11.11 12.83
CA PHE A 1000 18.66 -9.97 13.64
C PHE A 1000 17.93 -8.69 13.19
N PRO A 1001 17.13 -8.04 14.03
CA PRO A 1001 16.31 -6.89 13.62
C PRO A 1001 17.13 -5.60 13.42
N GLN A 1002 18.42 -5.61 13.72
CA GLN A 1002 19.34 -4.50 13.49
C GLN A 1002 20.75 -5.00 13.18
N PHE A 1003 21.53 -4.15 12.54
CA PHE A 1003 22.89 -4.41 12.11
C PHE A 1003 23.75 -3.16 12.34
N TRP A 1004 24.99 -3.35 12.78
CA TRP A 1004 25.95 -2.27 12.93
C TRP A 1004 26.32 -1.72 11.54
N THR A 1005 25.87 -0.51 11.23
CA THR A 1005 25.85 -0.03 9.84
C THR A 1005 27.24 0.18 9.25
N SER A 1006 28.20 0.63 10.04
CA SER A 1006 29.59 0.88 9.64
C SER A 1006 30.45 1.12 10.88
N ASP A 1007 31.70 0.66 10.88
CA ASP A 1007 32.67 1.08 11.89
C ASP A 1007 33.05 2.57 11.75
N ASP A 1008 32.81 3.18 10.58
CA ASP A 1008 32.95 4.62 10.45
C ASP A 1008 31.81 5.32 11.21
N THR A 1009 32.16 5.93 12.33
CA THR A 1009 31.27 6.72 13.19
C THR A 1009 31.39 8.23 12.93
N ASP A 1010 32.12 8.66 11.90
CA ASP A 1010 32.13 10.05 11.43
C ASP A 1010 30.73 10.44 10.92
N ALA A 1011 30.18 11.51 11.47
CA ALA A 1011 28.80 11.87 11.18
C ALA A 1011 28.60 12.42 9.76
N LEU A 1012 29.66 12.88 9.07
CA LEU A 1012 29.54 13.32 7.68
C LEU A 1012 29.48 12.09 6.76
N GLU A 1013 30.40 11.15 6.94
CA GLU A 1013 30.43 9.91 6.15
C GLU A 1013 29.16 9.07 6.38
N ARG A 1014 28.68 9.00 7.64
CA ARG A 1014 27.44 8.32 8.01
C ARG A 1014 26.20 8.85 7.30
N ILE A 1015 26.15 10.11 6.86
CA ILE A 1015 25.02 10.61 6.06
C ILE A 1015 24.95 9.82 4.73
N GLY A 1016 26.07 9.69 4.01
CA GLY A 1016 26.12 8.92 2.76
C GLY A 1016 25.80 7.44 2.99
N ILE A 1017 26.43 6.83 3.98
CA ILE A 1017 26.25 5.41 4.33
C ILE A 1017 24.79 5.11 4.68
N GLN A 1018 24.16 5.90 5.55
CA GLN A 1018 22.78 5.66 5.99
C GLN A 1018 21.76 5.96 4.88
N PHE A 1019 21.98 7.00 4.06
CA PHE A 1019 21.10 7.28 2.92
C PHE A 1019 21.18 6.16 1.87
N GLY A 1020 22.38 5.66 1.62
CA GLY A 1020 22.63 4.53 0.74
C GLY A 1020 21.87 3.28 1.17
N HIS A 1021 22.11 2.78 2.39
CA HIS A 1021 21.41 1.61 2.93
C HIS A 1021 19.89 1.79 2.94
N SER A 1022 19.40 3.01 3.18
CA SER A 1022 17.96 3.30 3.16
C SER A 1022 17.28 3.12 1.81
N ILE A 1023 18.01 2.86 0.72
CA ILE A 1023 17.39 2.54 -0.57
C ILE A 1023 16.59 1.23 -0.48
N VAL A 1024 17.02 0.28 0.36
CA VAL A 1024 16.37 -1.02 0.51
C VAL A 1024 16.12 -1.43 1.96
N TYR A 1025 16.95 -0.99 2.91
CA TYR A 1025 16.83 -1.38 4.32
C TYR A 1025 16.09 -0.33 5.15
N PRO A 1026 15.13 -0.73 6.01
CA PRO A 1026 14.44 0.20 6.88
C PRO A 1026 15.42 0.82 7.89
N ALA A 1027 15.18 2.07 8.30
CA ALA A 1027 15.98 2.74 9.32
C ALA A 1027 16.06 1.96 10.65
N SER A 1028 15.02 1.20 10.99
CA SER A 1028 15.00 0.30 12.14
C SER A 1028 16.15 -0.71 12.17
N ALA A 1029 16.69 -1.06 10.99
CA ALA A 1029 17.79 -2.02 10.85
C ALA A 1029 19.17 -1.40 11.08
N MET A 1030 19.30 -0.07 11.06
CA MET A 1030 20.59 0.62 11.12
C MET A 1030 20.99 0.95 12.57
N GLY A 1031 22.12 0.40 13.03
CA GLY A 1031 22.81 0.83 14.25
C GLY A 1031 23.71 2.04 13.98
N ALA A 1032 23.58 3.08 14.80
CA ALA A 1032 24.31 4.34 14.64
C ALA A 1032 24.61 5.00 16.00
N HIS A 1033 25.89 5.19 16.30
CA HIS A 1033 26.34 5.69 17.60
C HIS A 1033 27.07 7.03 17.48
N ILE A 1034 26.96 7.85 18.53
CA ILE A 1034 27.83 9.01 18.72
C ILE A 1034 29.18 8.51 19.25
N SER A 1035 30.26 8.72 18.49
CA SER A 1035 31.62 8.44 18.92
C SER A 1035 32.36 9.68 19.43
N ALA A 1036 33.58 9.47 19.93
CA ALA A 1036 34.47 10.54 20.39
C ALA A 1036 34.89 11.48 19.25
N CYS A 1037 35.33 12.68 19.61
CA CYS A 1037 35.72 13.72 18.67
C CYS A 1037 37.05 14.37 19.10
N PRO A 1038 38.05 14.55 18.21
CA PRO A 1038 38.09 14.19 16.79
C PRO A 1038 37.81 12.71 16.53
N ASN A 1039 37.11 12.38 15.44
CA ASN A 1039 36.78 11.00 15.09
C ASN A 1039 38.06 10.16 14.93
N SER A 1040 38.03 8.91 15.42
CA SER A 1040 39.19 8.01 15.48
C SER A 1040 39.70 7.56 14.11
N MET A 1041 38.84 7.53 13.09
CA MET A 1041 39.16 7.10 11.72
C MET A 1041 39.51 8.28 10.80
N THR A 1042 38.67 9.31 10.77
CA THR A 1042 38.79 10.43 9.82
C THR A 1042 39.60 11.61 10.38
N GLY A 1043 39.76 11.70 11.70
CA GLY A 1043 40.33 12.85 12.39
C GLY A 1043 39.46 14.12 12.33
N ARG A 1044 38.21 14.03 11.85
CA ARG A 1044 37.30 15.18 11.72
C ARG A 1044 36.74 15.57 13.07
N THR A 1045 36.55 16.88 13.26
CA THR A 1045 35.89 17.43 14.45
C THR A 1045 34.49 17.92 14.12
N GLN A 1046 33.48 17.44 14.87
CA GLN A 1046 32.07 17.75 14.70
C GLN A 1046 31.40 17.97 16.06
N SER A 1047 30.42 18.88 16.12
CA SER A 1047 29.65 19.11 17.34
C SER A 1047 28.90 17.84 17.76
N VAL A 1048 28.68 17.65 19.07
CA VAL A 1048 27.90 16.50 19.57
C VAL A 1048 26.47 16.52 19.04
N THR A 1049 25.90 17.70 18.84
CA THR A 1049 24.57 17.87 18.23
C THR A 1049 24.53 17.36 16.80
N PHE A 1050 25.54 17.69 15.98
CA PHE A 1050 25.62 17.19 14.61
C PHE A 1050 25.72 15.67 14.57
N ARG A 1051 26.65 15.09 15.35
CA ARG A 1051 26.81 13.64 15.50
C ARG A 1051 25.52 12.96 15.98
N ALA A 1052 24.85 13.54 16.98
CA ALA A 1052 23.61 13.03 17.53
C ALA A 1052 22.47 13.00 16.51
N HIS A 1053 22.25 14.09 15.77
CA HIS A 1053 21.17 14.16 14.78
C HIS A 1053 21.37 13.16 13.64
N VAL A 1054 22.61 12.90 13.21
CA VAL A 1054 22.91 11.86 12.21
C VAL A 1054 22.65 10.47 12.76
N ALA A 1055 23.11 10.17 13.98
CA ALA A 1055 22.89 8.89 14.63
C ALA A 1055 21.40 8.60 14.91
N MET A 1056 20.60 9.64 15.18
CA MET A 1056 19.15 9.50 15.40
C MET A 1056 18.37 9.04 14.17
N MET A 1057 18.96 9.05 12.97
CA MET A 1057 18.33 8.47 11.77
C MET A 1057 18.39 6.94 11.78
N GLY A 1058 19.26 6.33 12.60
CA GLY A 1058 19.28 4.88 12.84
C GLY A 1058 18.25 4.46 13.88
N GLY A 1059 17.70 3.26 13.71
CA GLY A 1059 16.75 2.67 14.65
C GLY A 1059 17.36 2.36 16.01
N SER A 1060 18.64 1.96 16.02
CA SER A 1060 19.43 1.77 17.24
C SER A 1060 20.38 2.95 17.42
N PHE A 1061 19.91 3.96 18.15
CA PHE A 1061 20.71 5.10 18.56
C PHE A 1061 21.53 4.74 19.81
N GLY A 1062 22.80 5.14 19.83
CA GLY A 1062 23.68 4.87 20.97
C GLY A 1062 24.91 5.77 21.05
N LEU A 1063 25.80 5.39 21.95
CA LEU A 1063 27.07 6.05 22.23
C LEU A 1063 28.19 5.01 22.11
N GLU A 1064 29.34 5.42 21.59
CA GLU A 1064 30.54 4.57 21.51
C GLU A 1064 31.76 5.44 21.81
N LEU A 1065 31.93 5.75 23.10
CA LEU A 1065 32.97 6.64 23.63
C LEU A 1065 33.13 6.41 25.13
N ASP A 1066 34.23 6.86 25.73
CA ASP A 1066 34.34 6.96 27.20
C ASP A 1066 33.54 8.19 27.69
N PRO A 1067 32.48 8.03 28.50
CA PRO A 1067 31.74 9.14 29.06
C PRO A 1067 32.61 10.15 29.81
N LYS A 1068 33.78 9.76 30.34
CA LYS A 1068 34.72 10.68 31.02
C LYS A 1068 35.42 11.63 30.06
N GLY A 1069 35.56 11.24 28.80
CA GLY A 1069 36.15 12.07 27.74
C GLY A 1069 35.24 13.17 27.23
N LEU A 1070 33.94 13.14 27.56
CA LEU A 1070 33.01 14.21 27.21
C LEU A 1070 33.42 15.54 27.86
N THR A 1071 33.43 16.60 27.06
CA THR A 1071 33.57 17.97 27.58
C THR A 1071 32.38 18.34 28.47
N ASP A 1072 32.54 19.37 29.32
CA ASP A 1072 31.47 19.82 30.21
C ASP A 1072 30.20 20.22 29.44
N ASP A 1073 30.37 20.87 28.27
CA ASP A 1073 29.26 21.27 27.40
C ASP A 1073 28.55 20.06 26.77
N GLU A 1074 29.29 19.07 26.29
CA GLU A 1074 28.70 17.83 25.74
C GLU A 1074 27.98 17.02 26.81
N ARG A 1075 28.59 16.88 28.01
CA ARG A 1075 27.97 16.20 29.15
C ARG A 1075 26.67 16.88 29.54
N LYS A 1076 26.63 18.21 29.55
CA LYS A 1076 25.43 19.00 29.86
C LYS A 1076 24.35 18.87 28.76
N ALA A 1077 24.75 18.73 27.50
CA ALA A 1077 23.82 18.54 26.38
C ALA A 1077 23.20 17.12 26.35
N MET A 1078 23.93 16.12 26.85
CA MET A 1078 23.56 14.71 26.70
C MET A 1078 22.13 14.35 27.15
N PRO A 1079 21.63 14.76 28.34
CA PRO A 1079 20.27 14.41 28.75
C PRO A 1079 19.20 14.88 27.75
N SER A 1080 19.39 16.06 27.15
CA SER A 1080 18.46 16.60 26.15
C SER A 1080 18.55 15.87 24.81
N ILE A 1081 19.76 15.44 24.43
CA ILE A 1081 20.01 14.62 23.23
C ILE A 1081 19.34 13.25 23.39
N LEU A 1082 19.51 12.58 24.53
CA LEU A 1082 18.90 11.28 24.78
C LEU A 1082 17.36 11.37 24.79
N ALA A 1083 16.80 12.40 25.43
CA ALA A 1083 15.37 12.63 25.42
C ALA A 1083 14.82 12.91 24.01
N LEU A 1084 15.58 13.63 23.16
CA LEU A 1084 15.21 13.84 21.77
C LEU A 1084 15.27 12.52 20.98
N ALA A 1085 16.34 11.74 21.12
CA ALA A 1085 16.48 10.44 20.47
C ALA A 1085 15.29 9.53 20.78
N GLU A 1086 14.90 9.41 22.05
CA GLU A 1086 13.74 8.62 22.46
C GLU A 1086 12.42 9.16 21.91
N LYS A 1087 12.25 10.48 21.87
CA LYS A 1087 11.05 11.12 21.33
C LYS A 1087 10.86 10.85 19.84
N VAL A 1088 11.95 10.78 19.07
CA VAL A 1088 11.90 10.55 17.62
C VAL A 1088 11.89 9.07 17.24
N ASN A 1089 12.44 8.20 18.10
CA ASN A 1089 12.78 6.80 17.74
C ASN A 1089 11.58 5.98 17.26
N GLN A 1090 10.39 6.12 17.87
CA GLN A 1090 9.21 5.37 17.40
C GLN A 1090 8.89 5.65 15.93
N THR A 1091 8.97 6.92 15.52
CA THR A 1091 8.71 7.33 14.13
C THR A 1091 9.87 6.95 13.20
N VAL A 1092 11.11 6.92 13.69
CA VAL A 1092 12.26 6.42 12.91
C VAL A 1092 12.15 4.90 12.67
N VAL A 1093 11.77 4.13 13.68
CA VAL A 1093 11.66 2.66 13.60
C VAL A 1093 10.46 2.22 12.76
N SER A 1094 9.28 2.78 13.02
CA SER A 1094 8.01 2.30 12.42
C SER A 1094 7.46 3.19 11.30
N GLY A 1095 8.00 4.40 11.13
CA GLY A 1095 7.53 5.35 10.12
C GLY A 1095 8.02 5.06 8.70
N ASP A 1096 7.59 5.92 7.80
CA ASP A 1096 8.01 5.98 6.40
C ASP A 1096 9.14 6.99 6.24
N PHE A 1097 10.27 6.55 5.70
CA PHE A 1097 11.41 7.41 5.38
C PHE A 1097 11.30 7.98 3.96
N TYR A 1098 11.56 9.28 3.82
CA TYR A 1098 11.67 9.97 2.54
C TYR A 1098 13.01 10.69 2.49
N ARG A 1099 13.81 10.40 1.47
CA ARG A 1099 15.02 11.15 1.14
C ARG A 1099 14.60 12.38 0.35
N LEU A 1100 14.71 13.55 0.98
CA LEU A 1100 14.26 14.82 0.40
C LEU A 1100 15.34 15.46 -0.46
N VAL A 1101 16.57 15.45 0.06
CA VAL A 1101 17.76 15.99 -0.61
C VAL A 1101 18.89 15.00 -0.38
N LEU A 1102 19.47 14.51 -1.48
CA LEU A 1102 20.49 13.48 -1.47
C LEU A 1102 21.88 14.07 -1.18
N PRO A 1103 22.74 13.37 -0.42
CA PRO A 1103 24.07 13.87 -0.06
C PRO A 1103 25.03 14.00 -1.24
N GLU A 1104 24.85 13.23 -2.31
CA GLU A 1104 25.65 13.35 -3.54
C GLU A 1104 25.27 14.56 -4.42
N ASP A 1105 24.05 15.07 -4.27
CA ASP A 1105 23.50 16.13 -5.14
C ASP A 1105 23.57 17.53 -4.50
N SER A 1106 23.81 17.62 -3.18
CA SER A 1106 23.71 18.88 -2.45
C SER A 1106 24.57 18.92 -1.18
N ASN A 1107 25.01 20.13 -0.82
CA ASN A 1107 25.65 20.45 0.46
C ASN A 1107 24.71 20.38 1.67
N ASN A 1108 23.40 20.27 1.42
CA ASN A 1108 22.37 20.27 2.44
C ASN A 1108 21.48 19.01 2.36
N PRO A 1109 22.03 17.81 2.62
CA PRO A 1109 21.23 16.61 2.62
C PRO A 1109 20.13 16.67 3.68
N ALA A 1110 18.99 16.07 3.37
CA ALA A 1110 17.84 16.05 4.26
C ALA A 1110 16.98 14.81 4.04
N GLY A 1111 16.52 14.24 5.14
CA GLY A 1111 15.60 13.12 5.17
C GLY A 1111 14.48 13.39 6.16
N GLN A 1112 13.30 12.85 5.90
CA GLN A 1112 12.17 12.95 6.82
C GLN A 1112 11.57 11.58 7.14
N PHE A 1113 11.02 11.45 8.34
CA PHE A 1113 10.22 10.31 8.75
C PHE A 1113 8.79 10.76 9.05
N ILE A 1114 7.82 9.95 8.63
CA ILE A 1114 6.39 10.17 8.92
C ILE A 1114 5.87 8.98 9.69
N SER A 1115 5.20 9.21 10.83
CA SER A 1115 4.55 8.14 11.59
C SER A 1115 3.47 7.46 10.74
N GLU A 1116 3.21 6.17 10.98
CA GLU A 1116 2.24 5.40 10.17
C GLU A 1116 0.82 6.01 10.17
N ASP A 1117 0.44 6.70 11.24
CA ASP A 1117 -0.84 7.42 11.35
C ASP A 1117 -0.82 8.85 10.76
N GLY A 1118 0.31 9.28 10.19
CA GLY A 1118 0.52 10.59 9.58
C GLY A 1118 0.49 11.77 10.55
N LYS A 1119 0.51 11.52 11.87
CA LYS A 1119 0.39 12.58 12.88
C LYS A 1119 1.71 13.25 13.26
N GLN A 1120 2.83 12.53 13.22
CA GLN A 1120 4.15 13.07 13.52
C GLN A 1120 5.04 13.01 12.29
N VAL A 1121 5.74 14.10 12.03
CA VAL A 1121 6.73 14.23 10.96
C VAL A 1121 8.03 14.70 11.59
N ILE A 1122 9.15 14.11 11.21
CA ILE A 1122 10.47 14.43 11.74
C ILE A 1122 11.38 14.69 10.56
N LEU A 1123 11.81 15.93 10.40
CA LEU A 1123 12.79 16.34 9.39
C LEU A 1123 14.17 16.39 10.04
N PHE A 1124 15.12 15.65 9.46
CA PHE A 1124 16.54 15.76 9.70
C PHE A 1124 17.15 16.53 8.51
N ALA A 1125 17.76 17.68 8.78
CA ALA A 1125 18.40 18.51 7.76
C ALA A 1125 19.81 18.89 8.21
N PHE A 1126 20.76 18.79 7.28
CA PHE A 1126 22.19 18.95 7.58
C PHE A 1126 22.82 20.01 6.67
N GLN A 1127 23.94 20.56 7.11
CA GLN A 1127 24.91 21.28 6.29
C GLN A 1127 26.25 20.57 6.43
N THR A 1128 26.90 20.23 5.30
CA THR A 1128 28.16 19.47 5.28
C THR A 1128 29.40 20.35 5.08
N ARG A 1129 29.23 21.57 4.58
CA ARG A 1129 30.27 22.59 4.47
C ARG A 1129 29.68 23.99 4.62
N CYS A 1130 30.39 24.89 5.29
CA CYS A 1130 29.98 26.28 5.41
C CYS A 1130 30.08 26.98 4.05
N THR A 1131 29.02 27.69 3.65
CA THR A 1131 29.05 28.60 2.50
C THR A 1131 28.69 30.02 2.97
N VAL A 1132 29.70 30.87 3.11
CA VAL A 1132 29.55 32.23 3.67
C VAL A 1132 28.79 33.14 2.72
N ASN A 1133 27.87 33.95 3.26
CA ASN A 1133 27.08 34.93 2.51
C ASN A 1133 26.28 34.29 1.36
N TYR A 1134 25.60 33.19 1.66
CA TYR A 1134 24.77 32.45 0.71
C TYR A 1134 23.30 32.40 1.16
N ALA A 1135 22.41 32.13 0.21
CA ALA A 1135 20.99 32.00 0.49
C ALA A 1135 20.69 30.79 1.38
N GLN A 1136 19.71 30.92 2.27
CA GLN A 1136 19.28 29.83 3.15
C GLN A 1136 18.45 28.80 2.37
N PRO A 1137 18.74 27.48 2.49
CA PRO A 1137 18.05 26.44 1.76
C PRO A 1137 16.61 26.24 2.25
N TRP A 1138 15.75 25.81 1.34
CA TRP A 1138 14.37 25.38 1.63
C TRP A 1138 14.26 23.87 1.54
N PHE A 1139 13.69 23.25 2.57
CA PHE A 1139 13.43 21.81 2.61
C PHE A 1139 11.94 21.56 2.38
N ARG A 1140 11.61 21.07 1.19
CA ARG A 1140 10.25 20.70 0.82
C ARG A 1140 9.95 19.30 1.37
N LEU A 1141 8.99 19.22 2.28
CA LEU A 1141 8.55 17.95 2.86
C LEU A 1141 7.75 17.14 1.83
N GLN A 1142 7.49 15.87 2.12
CA GLN A 1142 6.76 14.96 1.22
C GLN A 1142 5.76 14.10 2.01
N GLY A 1143 4.85 13.39 1.34
CA GLY A 1143 4.00 12.36 1.95
C GLY A 1143 3.02 12.84 3.04
N LEU A 1144 2.77 14.14 3.16
CA LEU A 1144 1.84 14.71 4.13
C LEU A 1144 0.42 14.76 3.57
N ASP A 1145 -0.58 14.66 4.44
CA ASP A 1145 -1.96 15.01 4.08
C ASP A 1145 -2.01 16.52 3.79
N ALA A 1146 -2.17 16.88 2.52
CA ALA A 1146 -1.96 18.26 2.10
C ALA A 1146 -3.00 19.25 2.68
N GLY A 1147 -4.14 18.79 3.20
CA GLY A 1147 -5.06 19.67 3.96
C GLY A 1147 -5.22 19.35 5.42
N ALA A 1148 -4.35 18.51 5.96
CA ALA A 1148 -4.09 18.54 7.39
C ALA A 1148 -3.30 19.81 7.74
N ARG A 1149 -3.45 20.27 8.98
CA ARG A 1149 -2.61 21.33 9.54
C ARG A 1149 -1.57 20.70 10.44
N TYR A 1150 -0.35 21.20 10.36
CA TYR A 1150 0.78 20.75 11.14
C TYR A 1150 1.36 21.93 11.91
N LYS A 1151 1.55 21.73 13.22
CA LYS A 1151 2.30 22.63 14.08
C LYS A 1151 3.80 22.36 13.89
N VAL A 1152 4.54 23.38 13.47
CA VAL A 1152 5.99 23.39 13.27
C VAL A 1152 6.55 24.58 14.05
N GLY A 1153 7.22 24.31 15.18
CA GLY A 1153 7.54 25.35 16.16
C GLY A 1153 6.27 26.07 16.63
N ASP A 1154 6.26 27.39 16.53
CA ASP A 1154 5.10 28.24 16.90
C ASP A 1154 4.09 28.44 15.77
N LYS A 1155 4.41 27.98 14.56
CA LYS A 1155 3.55 28.16 13.37
C LYS A 1155 2.68 26.94 13.16
N THR A 1156 1.46 27.15 12.68
CA THR A 1156 0.61 26.07 12.18
C THR A 1156 0.36 26.29 10.70
N VAL A 1157 0.83 25.38 9.87
CA VAL A 1157 0.78 25.48 8.40
C VAL A 1157 0.11 24.25 7.79
N SER A 1158 -0.40 24.36 6.56
CA SER A 1158 -1.01 23.21 5.88
C SER A 1158 0.06 22.22 5.42
N GLY A 1159 -0.30 20.94 5.26
CA GLY A 1159 0.57 19.94 4.62
C GLY A 1159 0.98 20.36 3.21
N ALA A 1160 0.07 20.97 2.44
CA ALA A 1160 0.38 21.49 1.10
C ALA A 1160 1.45 22.58 1.14
N THR A 1161 1.39 23.50 2.12
CA THR A 1161 2.44 24.52 2.30
C THR A 1161 3.78 23.88 2.61
N LEU A 1162 3.80 22.87 3.49
CA LEU A 1162 5.03 22.16 3.85
C LEU A 1162 5.64 21.38 2.67
N MET A 1163 4.82 20.84 1.76
CA MET A 1163 5.33 20.10 0.60
C MET A 1163 5.71 20.99 -0.59
N ASN A 1164 4.99 22.09 -0.80
CA ASN A 1164 5.20 22.96 -1.96
C ASN A 1164 6.16 24.12 -1.70
N VAL A 1165 6.15 24.66 -0.47
CA VAL A 1165 7.03 25.77 -0.07
C VAL A 1165 8.18 25.24 0.79
N GLY A 1166 7.89 24.39 1.76
CA GLY A 1166 8.91 23.82 2.65
C GLY A 1166 9.19 24.65 3.89
N VAL A 1167 10.26 24.25 4.60
CA VAL A 1167 10.81 24.95 5.76
C VAL A 1167 12.18 25.51 5.39
N GLN A 1168 12.37 26.82 5.55
CA GLN A 1168 13.68 27.45 5.41
C GLN A 1168 14.44 27.35 6.73
N LEU A 1169 15.68 26.87 6.69
CA LEU A 1169 16.52 26.72 7.87
C LEU A 1169 17.81 27.49 7.70
N ARG A 1170 18.31 28.04 8.81
CA ARG A 1170 19.60 28.72 8.87
C ARG A 1170 20.64 27.84 9.54
N PHE A 1171 21.76 27.67 8.85
CA PHE A 1171 22.91 26.92 9.34
C PHE A 1171 24.08 27.84 9.68
N GLU A 1172 24.91 27.43 10.65
CA GLU A 1172 26.10 28.16 11.09
C GLU A 1172 27.33 27.25 11.18
N GLY A 1173 28.47 27.66 10.63
CA GLY A 1173 29.70 26.85 10.62
C GLY A 1173 29.67 25.72 9.59
N ASP A 1174 30.65 24.81 9.65
CA ASP A 1174 30.81 23.76 8.64
C ASP A 1174 29.77 22.65 8.77
N TYR A 1175 29.72 22.00 9.93
CA TYR A 1175 28.82 20.89 10.23
C TYR A 1175 27.73 21.34 11.21
N ASP A 1176 26.55 21.61 10.67
CA ASP A 1176 25.40 22.04 11.44
C ASP A 1176 24.14 21.28 11.03
N SER A 1177 23.19 21.13 11.95
CA SER A 1177 22.03 20.27 11.74
C SER A 1177 20.81 20.70 12.55
N HIS A 1178 19.64 20.42 11.97
CA HIS A 1178 18.35 20.71 12.58
C HIS A 1178 17.48 19.46 12.58
N VAL A 1179 16.79 19.25 13.70
CA VAL A 1179 15.69 18.29 13.82
C VAL A 1179 14.39 19.08 14.00
N VAL A 1180 13.53 19.04 13.00
CA VAL A 1180 12.24 19.74 13.02
C VAL A 1180 11.12 18.72 13.17
N ILE A 1181 10.36 18.82 14.26
CA ILE A 1181 9.19 17.97 14.51
C ILE A 1181 7.93 18.74 14.12
N ALA A 1182 7.16 18.20 13.17
CA ALA A 1182 5.82 18.66 12.85
C ALA A 1182 4.79 17.72 13.47
N THR A 1183 3.71 18.27 14.05
CA THR A 1183 2.61 17.46 14.61
C THR A 1183 1.28 17.92 14.03
N ARG A 1184 0.49 16.97 13.53
CA ARG A 1184 -0.86 17.23 13.01
C ARG A 1184 -1.77 17.76 14.12
N VAL A 1185 -2.49 18.85 13.86
CA VAL A 1185 -3.43 19.51 14.78
C VAL A 1185 -4.85 19.57 14.25
#